data_AF-A0A934VCS9-F1
#
_entry.id   AF-A0A934VCS9-F1
#
_cell.length_a   1.000
_cell.length_b   1.000
_cell.length_c   1.000
_cell.angle_alpha   90.00
_cell.angle_beta   90.00
_cell.angle_gamma   90.00
#
_symmetry.space_group_name_H-M   'P 1'
#
loop_
_entity.id
_entity.type
_entity.pdbx_description
1 polymer ?
#
loop_
_entity_poly.entity_id
_entity_poly.type
_entity_poly.pdbx_seq_one_letter_code
_entity_poly.pdbx_strand_id
1 'polypeptide(L)'
;MKSYKYVNYLWDDAKAAPLNAVDRLAYRSNLLGSDQRITNTGGGNTSSKATETDPLTGQPVEVLWVKGSGGDLRTSTRENFSSLYQQKLLDLQNLYGAREDKGLKSPAEDEMVGMYTHATFNLNPRASSIDTPLHSFIPAKFVDHMHPNAIIAIAASQNCEALTKEIFGGEMGYVPWMRPGFELGLAMQEIVANNPDVRSIMMGQHGFISWDDDEKACYGYTLDCIEKAAAFIEAKYDAKGGDATAFGGAKYQTLTPEQRRETLVAILPWLRGQVSQQKRFIGTVQDDEKILRFVNSNDAVRLAGLGTSCPDHFLRTKIKPLYVDWNPQTEDAATLKNKLAAGLEAYREDYAEYYSLCKHDNSPAMRDANPTVVLIPGIGMIAWGKDKSESRVTAEFYNCAVEVMRGAEAIDTYISLPQQEAFDIEYWLLEEAKLKRMPAEKELARQVVIVVGAGSGIGKETAHRLVKEGAHIVCVDLNEDAAKGTAREITDKYGVGIGVAGTGLSDCGPAIGLAANITDRASIRRMLDDVAIAYGGFDSICVTAGIFVPSDTSGHIPDDKWALTFGINVTGSYFVADEAFKTWKEQGLKGNLVLTTSANAAVAKKGSLAYDTSKAAANHLVRELAIELAPLVRVNGVAPATVVQGSAMFPRDRVIGSLAKYAIPYTDDEATESLVSKLAQFYADRTLTKAPITPADQAEAYFLLVTQRLSKTTGQIVTVDGGLHEAFLR
;
A
#
# COMPACT_ATOMS: atom_id res chain seq x y z
N MET A 1 33.17 -20.95 -3.32
CA MET A 1 32.28 -19.78 -3.23
C MET A 1 32.44 -19.17 -1.84
N LYS A 2 32.55 -17.85 -1.72
CA LYS A 2 32.39 -17.18 -0.41
C LYS A 2 30.98 -17.51 0.10
N SER A 3 30.86 -17.98 1.34
CA SER A 3 29.55 -18.19 1.97
C SER A 3 29.18 -16.93 2.75
N TYR A 4 28.10 -16.27 2.37
CA TYR A 4 27.52 -15.15 3.13
C TYR A 4 26.53 -15.70 4.16
N LYS A 5 26.56 -15.17 5.38
CA LYS A 5 25.65 -15.53 6.48
C LYS A 5 24.53 -14.50 6.64
N TYR A 6 24.81 -13.22 6.40
CA TYR A 6 23.90 -12.11 6.70
C TYR A 6 23.31 -11.43 5.47
N VAL A 7 23.81 -11.74 4.28
CA VAL A 7 23.24 -11.35 2.98
C VAL A 7 23.17 -12.55 2.03
N ASN A 8 22.39 -12.44 0.96
CA ASN A 8 22.27 -13.50 -0.05
C ASN A 8 23.11 -13.17 -1.30
N TYR A 9 23.95 -14.12 -1.72
CA TYR A 9 24.60 -14.06 -3.04
C TYR A 9 23.68 -14.69 -4.09
N LEU A 10 23.16 -13.86 -5.00
CA LEU A 10 22.14 -14.24 -5.99
C LEU A 10 22.60 -14.08 -7.44
N TRP A 11 23.87 -13.69 -7.66
CA TRP A 11 24.42 -13.51 -8.99
C TRP A 11 24.57 -14.83 -9.73
N ASP A 12 24.08 -14.88 -10.95
CA ASP A 12 24.10 -16.02 -11.85
C ASP A 12 24.73 -15.59 -13.18
N ASP A 13 25.92 -16.12 -13.47
CA ASP A 13 26.68 -15.80 -14.68
C ASP A 13 25.93 -16.19 -15.95
N ALA A 14 25.13 -17.27 -15.92
CA ALA A 14 24.35 -17.70 -17.08
C ALA A 14 23.20 -16.73 -17.38
N LYS A 15 22.63 -16.09 -16.36
CA LYS A 15 21.63 -15.03 -16.52
C LYS A 15 22.24 -13.70 -16.94
N ALA A 16 23.41 -13.36 -16.42
CA ALA A 16 24.08 -12.09 -16.72
C ALA A 16 24.68 -12.07 -18.14
N ALA A 17 25.29 -13.17 -18.59
CA ALA A 17 26.02 -13.26 -19.87
C ALA A 17 25.26 -12.76 -21.13
N PRO A 18 23.96 -13.10 -21.35
CA PRO A 18 23.26 -12.66 -22.55
C PRO A 18 22.72 -11.21 -22.49
N LEU A 19 22.75 -10.56 -21.33
CA LEU A 19 22.17 -9.23 -21.14
C LEU A 19 23.12 -8.13 -21.64
N ASN A 20 22.57 -7.06 -22.20
CA ASN A 20 23.36 -5.85 -22.53
C ASN A 20 23.70 -5.05 -21.26
N ALA A 21 24.51 -3.99 -21.38
CA ALA A 21 24.97 -3.22 -20.23
C ALA A 21 23.84 -2.67 -19.34
N VAL A 22 22.75 -2.17 -19.94
CA VAL A 22 21.63 -1.57 -19.20
C VAL A 22 20.75 -2.65 -18.56
N ASP A 23 20.55 -3.77 -19.26
CA ASP A 23 19.79 -4.90 -18.71
C ASP A 23 20.57 -5.61 -17.60
N ARG A 24 21.91 -5.63 -17.64
CA ARG A 24 22.76 -6.09 -16.53
C ARG A 24 22.74 -5.14 -15.34
N LEU A 25 22.66 -3.84 -15.58
CA LEU A 25 22.39 -2.86 -14.52
C LEU A 25 21.07 -3.21 -13.82
N ALA A 26 19.97 -3.33 -14.57
CA ALA A 26 18.67 -3.70 -14.01
C ALA A 26 18.71 -5.05 -13.26
N TYR A 27 19.42 -6.04 -13.81
CA TYR A 27 19.64 -7.33 -13.14
C TYR A 27 20.33 -7.17 -11.79
N ARG A 28 21.49 -6.49 -11.74
CA ARG A 28 22.22 -6.21 -10.49
C ARG A 28 21.35 -5.44 -9.49
N SER A 29 20.61 -4.43 -9.95
CA SER A 29 19.66 -3.66 -9.13
C SER A 29 18.60 -4.58 -8.50
N ASN A 30 18.01 -5.48 -9.28
CA ASN A 30 16.99 -6.41 -8.80
C ASN A 30 17.57 -7.40 -7.78
N LEU A 31 18.82 -7.86 -7.95
CA LEU A 31 19.49 -8.71 -6.97
C LEU A 31 19.66 -7.98 -5.62
N LEU A 32 20.22 -6.76 -5.65
CA LEU A 32 20.42 -5.94 -4.44
C LEU A 32 19.09 -5.55 -3.78
N GLY A 33 18.08 -5.18 -4.59
CA GLY A 33 16.75 -4.79 -4.12
C GLY A 33 15.89 -5.96 -3.60
N SER A 34 16.22 -7.20 -3.94
CA SER A 34 15.47 -8.37 -3.49
C SER A 34 15.67 -8.72 -2.01
N ASP A 35 16.74 -8.20 -1.39
CA ASP A 35 17.08 -8.44 0.01
C ASP A 35 16.89 -7.14 0.81
N GLN A 36 15.86 -7.09 1.65
CA GLN A 36 15.54 -5.91 2.47
C GLN A 36 16.61 -5.56 3.50
N ARG A 37 17.56 -6.48 3.76
CA ARG A 37 18.72 -6.18 4.61
C ARG A 37 19.71 -5.27 3.88
N ILE A 38 19.64 -5.18 2.55
CA ILE A 38 20.54 -4.42 1.68
C ILE A 38 20.00 -3.01 1.39
N THR A 39 18.70 -2.88 1.13
CA THR A 39 18.08 -1.59 0.80
C THR A 39 16.59 -1.57 1.14
N ASN A 40 16.07 -0.39 1.45
CA ASN A 40 14.66 -0.19 1.77
C ASN A 40 13.82 -0.06 0.49
N THR A 41 12.51 -0.34 0.55
CA THR A 41 11.61 -0.14 -0.59
C THR A 41 11.66 1.30 -1.12
N GLY A 42 12.01 1.46 -2.39
CA GLY A 42 12.16 2.75 -3.07
C GLY A 42 13.47 3.49 -2.78
N GLY A 43 14.26 3.02 -1.81
CA GLY A 43 15.59 3.53 -1.45
C GLY A 43 16.70 3.01 -2.38
N GLY A 44 17.92 3.44 -2.11
CA GLY A 44 19.16 3.09 -2.84
C GLY A 44 19.21 3.54 -4.30
N ASN A 45 20.41 3.63 -4.85
CA ASN A 45 20.64 3.91 -6.27
C ASN A 45 21.77 3.01 -6.79
N THR A 46 21.62 2.56 -8.04
CA THR A 46 22.66 1.82 -8.76
C THR A 46 22.91 2.52 -10.08
N SER A 47 24.15 2.46 -10.57
CA SER A 47 24.51 3.03 -11.86
C SER A 47 25.56 2.25 -12.62
N SER A 48 25.55 2.42 -13.93
CA SER A 48 26.57 1.94 -14.86
C SER A 48 26.93 3.03 -15.85
N LYS A 49 28.23 3.27 -16.03
CA LYS A 49 28.76 4.09 -17.12
C LYS A 49 28.99 3.18 -18.33
N ALA A 50 28.20 3.35 -19.37
CA ALA A 50 28.23 2.53 -20.57
C ALA A 50 28.53 3.37 -21.82
N THR A 51 29.25 2.80 -22.78
CA THR A 51 29.44 3.44 -24.09
C THR A 51 28.19 3.24 -24.94
N GLU A 52 27.59 4.34 -25.37
CA GLU A 52 26.42 4.39 -26.25
C GLU A 52 26.75 5.19 -27.52
N THR A 53 25.92 5.06 -28.56
CA THR A 53 26.06 5.89 -29.77
C THR A 53 25.20 7.14 -29.65
N ASP A 54 25.80 8.32 -29.73
CA ASP A 54 25.08 9.59 -29.71
C ASP A 54 24.18 9.72 -30.96
N PRO A 55 22.85 9.88 -30.80
CA PRO A 55 21.92 9.97 -31.93
C PRO A 55 22.12 11.22 -32.81
N LEU A 56 22.79 12.26 -32.30
CA LEU A 56 23.05 13.50 -33.03
C LEU A 56 24.36 13.45 -33.82
N THR A 57 25.41 12.86 -33.24
CA THR A 57 26.76 12.90 -33.82
C THR A 57 27.21 11.56 -34.41
N GLY A 58 26.54 10.46 -34.06
CA GLY A 58 26.93 9.09 -34.43
C GLY A 58 28.22 8.62 -33.74
N GLN A 59 28.77 9.40 -32.80
CA GLN A 59 30.02 9.05 -32.11
C GLN A 59 29.74 8.22 -30.85
N PRO A 60 30.69 7.35 -30.44
CA PRO A 60 30.63 6.71 -29.15
C PRO A 60 30.79 7.75 -28.04
N VAL A 61 29.87 7.75 -27.08
CA VAL A 61 29.86 8.61 -25.91
C VAL A 61 29.65 7.79 -24.66
N GLU A 62 30.25 8.21 -23.54
CA GLU A 62 29.98 7.59 -22.25
C GLU A 62 28.67 8.14 -21.66
N VAL A 63 27.78 7.24 -21.28
CA VAL A 63 26.45 7.52 -20.74
C VAL A 63 26.34 6.91 -19.36
N LEU A 64 26.01 7.76 -18.38
CA LEU A 64 25.62 7.31 -17.06
C LEU A 64 24.16 6.85 -17.11
N TRP A 65 23.94 5.57 -16.88
CA TRP A 65 22.64 5.01 -16.55
C TRP A 65 22.53 4.91 -15.04
N VAL A 66 21.57 5.59 -14.42
CA VAL A 66 21.39 5.61 -12.96
C VAL A 66 19.91 5.46 -12.61
N LYS A 67 19.62 4.78 -11.49
CA LYS A 67 18.23 4.62 -11.02
C LYS A 67 17.56 6.01 -10.89
N GLY A 68 16.46 6.21 -11.60
CA GLY A 68 15.70 7.45 -11.57
C GLY A 68 14.95 7.64 -10.24
N SER A 69 14.48 8.86 -9.99
CA SER A 69 13.78 9.24 -8.75
C SER A 69 12.53 8.37 -8.52
N GLY A 70 12.34 7.76 -7.34
CA GLY A 70 11.08 7.09 -6.97
C GLY A 70 10.84 5.69 -7.55
N GLY A 71 11.85 5.05 -8.17
CA GLY A 71 11.80 3.63 -8.55
C GLY A 71 12.27 2.69 -7.43
N ASP A 72 11.67 1.49 -7.35
CA ASP A 72 12.12 0.39 -6.48
C ASP A 72 13.16 -0.47 -7.23
N LEU A 73 14.34 -0.66 -6.63
CA LEU A 73 15.43 -1.46 -7.19
C LEU A 73 15.02 -2.91 -7.44
N ARG A 74 14.12 -3.49 -6.63
CA ARG A 74 13.68 -4.89 -6.71
C ARG A 74 12.91 -5.23 -7.98
N THR A 75 12.16 -4.26 -8.50
CA THR A 75 11.28 -4.41 -9.66
C THR A 75 11.74 -3.51 -10.81
N SER A 76 13.03 -3.13 -10.81
CA SER A 76 13.57 -2.21 -11.79
C SER A 76 13.71 -2.89 -13.15
N THR A 77 13.21 -2.19 -14.15
CA THR A 77 13.40 -2.45 -15.58
C THR A 77 14.17 -1.28 -16.19
N ARG A 78 14.51 -1.36 -17.48
CA ARG A 78 15.17 -0.27 -18.21
C ARG A 78 14.47 1.09 -18.04
N GLU A 79 13.14 1.11 -17.98
CA GLU A 79 12.34 2.34 -17.85
C GLU A 79 12.52 3.05 -16.50
N ASN A 80 13.10 2.36 -15.51
CA ASN A 80 13.38 2.90 -14.20
C ASN A 80 14.71 3.66 -14.13
N PHE A 81 15.55 3.63 -15.18
CA PHE A 81 16.86 4.29 -15.22
C PHE A 81 16.84 5.56 -16.07
N SER A 82 17.38 6.65 -15.54
CA SER A 82 17.70 7.84 -16.34
C SER A 82 19.05 7.66 -17.02
N SER A 83 19.19 8.22 -18.22
CA SER A 83 20.43 8.18 -19.00
C SER A 83 20.93 9.59 -19.24
N LEU A 84 22.20 9.84 -18.92
CA LEU A 84 22.82 11.16 -19.03
C LEU A 84 24.19 11.08 -19.70
N TYR A 85 24.51 12.05 -20.57
CA TYR A 85 25.86 12.24 -21.09
C TYR A 85 26.82 12.48 -19.92
N GLN A 86 27.75 11.54 -19.67
CA GLN A 86 28.64 11.60 -18.52
C GLN A 86 29.48 12.88 -18.53
N GLN A 87 30.05 13.24 -19.68
CA GLN A 87 30.87 14.45 -19.81
C GLN A 87 30.08 15.71 -19.48
N LYS A 88 28.83 15.84 -19.95
CA LYS A 88 28.00 17.02 -19.64
C LYS A 88 27.71 17.14 -18.16
N LEU A 89 27.52 16.02 -17.44
CA LEU A 89 27.36 16.03 -15.98
C LEU A 89 28.63 16.48 -15.26
N LEU A 90 29.81 16.07 -15.73
CA LEU A 90 31.08 16.54 -15.18
C LEU A 90 31.28 18.03 -15.45
N ASP A 91 30.92 18.51 -16.65
CA ASP A 91 31.03 19.92 -17.03
C ASP A 91 30.16 20.84 -16.14
N LEU A 92 29.08 20.32 -15.55
CA LEU A 92 28.27 21.04 -14.57
C LEU A 92 29.08 21.48 -13.34
N GLN A 93 30.18 20.79 -12.99
CA GLN A 93 31.06 21.19 -11.90
C GLN A 93 31.71 22.56 -12.15
N ASN A 94 32.03 22.87 -13.42
CA ASN A 94 32.60 24.17 -13.77
C ASN A 94 31.57 25.29 -13.60
N LEU A 95 30.33 25.04 -14.04
CA LEU A 95 29.22 25.97 -13.89
C LEU A 95 28.94 26.25 -12.41
N TYR A 96 28.82 25.18 -11.61
CA TYR A 96 28.58 25.28 -10.18
C TYR A 96 29.75 25.95 -9.45
N GLY A 97 30.98 25.58 -9.80
CA GLY A 97 32.20 26.13 -9.21
C GLY A 97 32.39 27.63 -9.46
N ALA A 98 31.81 28.17 -10.54
CA ALA A 98 31.84 29.59 -10.88
C ALA A 98 30.77 30.44 -10.16
N ARG A 99 29.82 29.82 -9.46
CA ARG A 99 28.79 30.52 -8.67
C ARG A 99 29.41 31.13 -7.41
N GLU A 100 29.01 32.36 -7.08
CA GLU A 100 29.39 33.02 -5.82
C GLU A 100 28.60 32.47 -4.62
N ASP A 101 27.39 31.97 -4.84
CA ASP A 101 26.46 31.44 -3.83
C ASP A 101 26.46 29.90 -3.77
N LYS A 102 27.55 29.25 -4.20
CA LYS A 102 27.75 27.80 -4.04
C LYS A 102 27.97 27.41 -2.57
N GLY A 103 27.61 26.18 -2.23
CA GLY A 103 27.84 25.59 -0.93
C GLY A 103 26.72 24.65 -0.51
N LEU A 104 26.96 23.90 0.57
CA LEU A 104 25.97 22.99 1.14
C LEU A 104 24.70 23.76 1.54
N LYS A 105 23.54 23.26 1.11
CA LYS A 105 22.22 23.87 1.38
C LYS A 105 22.02 25.26 0.77
N SER A 106 22.77 25.61 -0.28
CA SER A 106 22.61 26.90 -0.96
C SER A 106 21.58 26.86 -2.10
N PRO A 107 21.04 28.02 -2.53
CA PRO A 107 20.21 28.10 -3.74
C PRO A 107 20.91 27.53 -4.98
N ALA A 108 22.23 27.74 -5.10
CA ALA A 108 23.03 27.18 -6.18
C ALA A 108 22.98 25.65 -6.21
N GLU A 109 23.10 25.00 -5.05
CA GLU A 109 23.02 23.55 -4.98
C GLU A 109 21.62 23.05 -5.41
N ASP A 110 20.55 23.68 -4.93
CA ASP A 110 19.17 23.31 -5.26
C ASP A 110 18.88 23.47 -6.76
N GLU A 111 19.42 24.51 -7.40
CA GLU A 111 19.28 24.75 -8.84
C GLU A 111 19.96 23.67 -9.71
N MET A 112 21.01 23.01 -9.20
CA MET A 112 21.71 21.97 -9.97
C MET A 112 20.83 20.79 -10.35
N VAL A 113 19.78 20.48 -9.58
CA VAL A 113 18.85 19.39 -9.89
C VAL A 113 18.13 19.64 -11.23
N GLY A 114 17.77 20.91 -11.51
CA GLY A 114 17.19 21.29 -12.79
C GLY A 114 18.18 21.11 -13.95
N MET A 115 19.47 21.33 -13.69
CA MET A 115 20.52 21.27 -14.69
C MET A 115 20.78 19.86 -15.24
N TYR A 116 20.45 18.80 -14.49
CA TYR A 116 20.62 17.41 -14.97
C TYR A 116 19.86 17.15 -16.27
N THR A 117 18.75 17.85 -16.51
CA THR A 117 17.96 17.71 -17.74
C THR A 117 18.74 18.10 -19.00
N HIS A 118 19.69 19.05 -18.91
CA HIS A 118 20.57 19.43 -20.02
C HIS A 118 21.60 18.34 -20.38
N ALA A 119 21.85 17.41 -19.45
CA ALA A 119 22.70 16.26 -19.67
C ALA A 119 21.93 15.02 -20.13
N THR A 120 20.59 15.07 -20.29
CA THR A 120 19.79 13.90 -20.70
C THR A 120 20.28 13.31 -22.03
N PHE A 121 20.58 12.02 -22.01
CA PHE A 121 20.91 11.23 -23.19
C PHE A 121 19.65 10.68 -23.85
N ASN A 122 19.60 10.76 -25.18
CA ASN A 122 18.55 10.17 -26.03
C ASN A 122 17.10 10.43 -25.59
N LEU A 123 16.83 11.67 -25.15
CA LEU A 123 15.48 12.13 -24.74
C LEU A 123 14.81 11.22 -23.70
N ASN A 124 15.59 10.51 -22.86
CA ASN A 124 15.04 9.63 -21.86
C ASN A 124 14.15 10.42 -20.88
N PRO A 125 12.85 10.09 -20.77
CA PRO A 125 11.90 10.87 -19.97
C PRO A 125 12.01 10.59 -18.47
N ARG A 126 12.79 9.58 -18.04
CA ARG A 126 12.96 9.24 -16.64
C ARG A 126 13.73 10.35 -15.92
N ALA A 127 13.08 10.99 -14.96
CA ALA A 127 13.73 11.98 -14.10
C ALA A 127 14.87 11.34 -13.29
N SER A 128 16.04 11.97 -13.32
CA SER A 128 17.22 11.58 -12.55
C SER A 128 17.02 11.73 -11.04
N SER A 129 17.71 10.90 -10.25
CA SER A 129 17.77 11.08 -8.79
C SER A 129 18.55 12.33 -8.43
N ILE A 130 18.30 12.90 -7.24
CA ILE A 130 19.18 13.95 -6.72
C ILE A 130 20.59 13.42 -6.46
N ASP A 131 20.73 12.12 -6.20
CA ASP A 131 22.01 11.46 -5.95
C ASP A 131 22.84 11.21 -7.21
N THR A 132 22.38 11.65 -8.38
CA THR A 132 23.11 11.50 -9.65
C THR A 132 24.58 11.92 -9.58
N PRO A 133 24.96 13.03 -8.90
CA PRO A 133 26.36 13.41 -8.70
C PRO A 133 27.20 12.36 -7.98
N LEU A 134 26.64 11.65 -6.99
CA LEU A 134 27.35 10.60 -6.24
C LEU A 134 27.79 9.46 -7.17
N HIS A 135 26.99 9.16 -8.19
CA HIS A 135 27.28 8.13 -9.19
C HIS A 135 28.18 8.63 -10.32
N SER A 136 28.05 9.91 -10.69
CA SER A 136 28.81 10.51 -11.78
C SER A 136 30.25 10.83 -11.38
N PHE A 137 30.47 11.38 -10.18
CA PHE A 137 31.76 11.96 -9.80
C PHE A 137 32.75 10.91 -9.26
N ILE A 138 32.25 9.75 -8.84
CA ILE A 138 33.08 8.56 -8.62
C ILE A 138 33.57 8.05 -9.98
N PRO A 139 34.89 7.89 -10.21
CA PRO A 139 35.42 7.59 -11.55
C PRO A 139 35.12 6.17 -12.05
N ALA A 140 34.81 5.22 -11.17
CA ALA A 140 34.58 3.83 -11.52
C ALA A 140 33.32 3.62 -12.38
N LYS A 141 33.32 2.55 -13.19
CA LYS A 141 32.21 2.25 -14.11
C LYS A 141 30.90 1.88 -13.44
N PHE A 142 30.97 1.16 -12.32
CA PHE A 142 29.82 0.64 -11.62
C PHE A 142 29.77 1.18 -10.20
N VAL A 143 28.63 1.72 -9.80
CA VAL A 143 28.46 2.32 -8.47
C VAL A 143 27.14 1.87 -7.86
N ASP A 144 27.21 1.38 -6.62
CA ASP A 144 26.10 0.89 -5.81
C ASP A 144 26.01 1.72 -4.52
N HIS A 145 24.94 2.51 -4.39
CA HIS A 145 24.60 3.29 -3.20
C HIS A 145 23.42 2.61 -2.48
N MET A 146 23.68 2.06 -1.30
CA MET A 146 22.76 1.18 -0.59
C MET A 146 22.48 1.66 0.83
N HIS A 147 21.36 1.18 1.39
CA HIS A 147 20.84 1.56 2.70
C HIS A 147 20.64 0.34 3.62
N PRO A 148 21.68 -0.47 3.87
CA PRO A 148 21.52 -1.71 4.62
C PRO A 148 21.47 -1.43 6.12
N ASN A 149 20.55 -2.11 6.83
CA ASN A 149 20.34 -1.88 8.27
C ASN A 149 21.65 -1.95 9.09
N ALA A 150 22.56 -2.87 8.75
CA ALA A 150 23.84 -3.01 9.44
C ALA A 150 24.78 -1.80 9.27
N ILE A 151 24.84 -1.20 8.08
CA ILE A 151 25.66 -0.01 7.84
C ILE A 151 25.00 1.21 8.45
N ILE A 152 23.67 1.33 8.33
CA ILE A 152 22.94 2.45 8.93
C ILE A 152 23.07 2.41 10.45
N ALA A 153 23.08 1.23 11.08
CA ALA A 153 23.35 1.10 12.51
C ALA A 153 24.69 1.71 12.91
N ILE A 154 25.75 1.50 12.11
CA ILE A 154 27.04 2.15 12.31
C ILE A 154 26.93 3.66 12.08
N ALA A 155 26.31 4.07 10.97
CA ALA A 155 26.17 5.48 10.58
C ALA A 155 25.32 6.31 11.57
N ALA A 156 24.39 5.66 12.29
CA ALA A 156 23.51 6.23 13.30
C ALA A 156 23.99 5.98 14.74
N SER A 157 25.23 5.54 14.91
CA SER A 157 25.89 5.44 16.22
C SER A 157 26.61 6.74 16.58
N GLN A 158 26.67 7.08 17.86
CA GLN A 158 27.32 8.30 18.35
C GLN A 158 28.78 8.43 17.90
N ASN A 159 29.52 7.32 17.85
CA ASN A 159 30.94 7.27 17.45
C ASN A 159 31.14 6.64 16.05
N CYS A 160 30.24 6.91 15.11
CA CYS A 160 30.18 6.27 13.80
C CYS A 160 31.51 6.30 12.99
N GLU A 161 32.25 7.40 13.00
CA GLU A 161 33.54 7.51 12.30
C GLU A 161 34.59 6.55 12.88
N ALA A 162 34.69 6.48 14.21
CA ALA A 162 35.61 5.57 14.89
C ALA A 162 35.22 4.10 14.65
N LEU A 163 33.94 3.78 14.72
CA LEU A 163 33.41 2.44 14.41
C LEU A 163 33.68 2.04 12.95
N THR A 164 33.51 2.98 12.01
CA THR A 164 33.83 2.74 10.59
C THR A 164 35.29 2.34 10.44
N LYS A 165 36.20 3.04 11.13
CA LYS A 165 37.63 2.71 11.12
C LYS A 165 37.92 1.36 11.78
N GLU A 166 37.28 1.04 12.90
CA GLU A 166 37.43 -0.25 13.60
C GLU A 166 37.00 -1.43 12.71
N ILE A 167 35.83 -1.32 12.08
CA ILE A 167 35.21 -2.41 11.31
C ILE A 167 35.91 -2.59 9.97
N PHE A 168 36.21 -1.50 9.26
CA PHE A 168 36.70 -1.57 7.88
C PHE A 168 38.21 -1.40 7.76
N GLY A 169 38.93 -1.03 8.83
CA GLY A 169 40.39 -0.97 8.81
C GLY A 169 40.97 0.05 7.82
N GLY A 170 40.18 1.06 7.44
CA GLY A 170 40.54 2.06 6.41
C GLY A 170 40.15 1.70 4.98
N GLU A 171 39.60 0.50 4.72
CA GLU A 171 39.10 0.10 3.39
C GLU A 171 37.84 0.89 2.95
N MET A 172 37.15 1.49 3.93
CA MET A 172 35.97 2.34 3.71
C MET A 172 36.28 3.75 4.21
N GLY A 173 36.16 4.73 3.30
CA GLY A 173 36.22 6.14 3.65
C GLY A 173 35.00 6.59 4.46
N TYR A 174 35.04 7.79 5.01
CA TYR A 174 33.95 8.36 5.79
C TYR A 174 33.66 9.78 5.34
N VAL A 175 32.38 10.10 5.17
CA VAL A 175 31.89 11.48 5.02
C VAL A 175 30.87 11.74 6.13
N PRO A 176 30.97 12.86 6.87
CA PRO A 176 29.96 13.23 7.85
C PRO A 176 28.60 13.43 7.18
N TRP A 177 27.54 13.51 7.99
CA TRP A 177 26.20 13.80 7.47
C TRP A 177 26.23 15.05 6.59
N MET A 178 25.77 14.90 5.36
CA MET A 178 25.57 15.97 4.39
C MET A 178 24.26 15.70 3.65
N ARG A 179 23.54 16.76 3.31
CA ARG A 179 22.32 16.66 2.50
C ARG A 179 22.66 15.98 1.16
N PRO A 180 21.87 14.99 0.70
CA PRO A 180 22.09 14.38 -0.61
C PRO A 180 21.98 15.41 -1.74
N GLY A 181 22.95 15.42 -2.65
CA GLY A 181 23.04 16.45 -3.67
C GLY A 181 24.42 16.62 -4.30
N PHE A 182 24.61 17.79 -4.90
CA PHE A 182 25.82 18.12 -5.67
C PHE A 182 27.06 18.22 -4.78
N GLU A 183 26.94 18.85 -3.60
CA GLU A 183 28.06 19.01 -2.66
C GLU A 183 28.52 17.68 -2.07
N LEU A 184 27.58 16.78 -1.77
CA LEU A 184 27.93 15.43 -1.31
C LEU A 184 28.69 14.66 -2.39
N GLY A 185 28.31 14.80 -3.66
CA GLY A 185 29.06 14.23 -4.78
C GLY A 185 30.50 14.77 -4.86
N LEU A 186 30.69 16.09 -4.67
CA LEU A 186 32.01 16.72 -4.68
C LEU A 186 32.87 16.26 -3.48
N ALA A 187 32.29 16.19 -2.29
CA ALA A 187 32.97 15.71 -1.08
C ALA A 187 33.45 14.25 -1.25
N MET A 188 32.60 13.40 -1.83
CA MET A 188 32.99 12.02 -2.15
C MET A 188 34.12 11.96 -3.18
N GLN A 189 34.05 12.78 -4.23
CA GLN A 189 35.10 12.86 -5.23
C GLN A 189 36.45 13.25 -4.62
N GLU A 190 36.46 14.21 -3.69
CA GLU A 190 37.66 14.61 -2.96
C GLU A 190 38.20 13.48 -2.08
N ILE A 191 37.34 12.74 -1.37
CA ILE A 191 37.75 11.58 -0.58
C ILE A 191 38.43 10.53 -1.46
N VAL A 192 37.86 10.22 -2.64
CA VAL A 192 38.42 9.27 -3.60
C VAL A 192 39.75 9.77 -4.15
N ALA A 193 39.86 11.05 -4.50
CA ALA A 193 41.10 11.64 -5.00
C ALA A 193 42.24 11.58 -3.97
N ASN A 194 41.91 11.80 -2.69
CA ASN A 194 42.89 11.76 -1.60
C ASN A 194 43.21 10.34 -1.13
N ASN A 195 42.35 9.36 -1.41
CA ASN A 195 42.49 7.96 -0.97
C ASN A 195 42.16 6.98 -2.11
N PRO A 196 43.07 6.80 -3.09
CA PRO A 196 42.79 6.04 -4.30
C PRO A 196 42.56 4.53 -4.07
N ASP A 197 42.97 4.01 -2.92
CA ASP A 197 42.79 2.59 -2.55
C ASP A 197 41.39 2.29 -1.99
N VAL A 198 40.63 3.33 -1.61
CA VAL A 198 39.28 3.18 -1.07
C VAL A 198 38.31 2.82 -2.19
N ARG A 199 37.41 1.87 -1.93
CA ARG A 199 36.36 1.42 -2.87
C ARG A 199 34.93 1.61 -2.34
N SER A 200 34.81 2.26 -1.19
CA SER A 200 33.53 2.51 -0.54
C SER A 200 33.61 3.68 0.43
N ILE A 201 32.51 4.41 0.61
CA ILE A 201 32.40 5.51 1.58
C ILE A 201 31.17 5.30 2.45
N MET A 202 31.39 5.31 3.77
CA MET A 202 30.35 5.43 4.79
C MET A 202 29.83 6.86 4.80
N MET A 203 28.50 7.01 4.77
CA MET A 203 27.81 8.30 4.83
C MET A 203 27.10 8.40 6.18
N GLY A 204 27.58 9.27 7.07
CA GLY A 204 27.00 9.45 8.41
C GLY A 204 25.49 9.68 8.34
N GLN A 205 24.72 9.02 9.22
CA GLN A 205 23.24 9.06 9.27
C GLN A 205 22.49 8.78 7.95
N HIS A 206 23.13 8.10 6.99
CA HIS A 206 22.51 7.78 5.69
C HIS A 206 22.67 6.30 5.32
N GLY A 207 23.83 5.91 4.81
CA GLY A 207 24.07 4.58 4.24
C GLY A 207 25.52 4.48 3.77
N PHE A 208 25.76 3.76 2.68
CA PHE A 208 27.08 3.76 2.05
C PHE A 208 27.01 3.72 0.54
N ILE A 209 28.14 4.00 -0.08
CA ILE A 209 28.35 3.86 -1.50
C ILE A 209 29.58 3.02 -1.75
N SER A 210 29.55 2.17 -2.77
CA SER A 210 30.64 1.28 -3.17
C SER A 210 30.74 1.20 -4.68
N TRP A 211 31.92 0.89 -5.19
CA TRP A 211 32.15 0.88 -6.63
C TRP A 211 33.25 -0.08 -7.07
N ASP A 212 33.20 -0.47 -8.34
CA ASP A 212 34.25 -1.21 -9.03
C ASP A 212 34.16 -0.97 -10.55
N ASP A 213 35.18 -1.40 -11.30
CA ASP A 213 35.19 -1.35 -12.77
C ASP A 213 34.66 -2.64 -13.42
N ASP A 214 34.39 -3.68 -12.62
CA ASP A 214 33.65 -4.88 -12.99
C ASP A 214 32.31 -4.96 -12.23
N GLU A 215 31.21 -5.24 -12.94
CA GLU A 215 29.85 -5.20 -12.37
C GLU A 215 29.63 -6.28 -11.30
N LYS A 216 30.21 -7.47 -11.49
CA LYS A 216 30.07 -8.60 -10.58
C LYS A 216 30.95 -8.38 -9.35
N ALA A 217 32.13 -7.80 -9.55
CA ALA A 217 33.00 -7.37 -8.47
C ALA A 217 32.35 -6.26 -7.63
N CYS A 218 31.71 -5.27 -8.26
CA CYS A 218 30.96 -4.22 -7.57
C CYS A 218 29.86 -4.83 -6.69
N TYR A 219 29.00 -5.69 -7.27
CA TYR A 219 27.97 -6.41 -6.53
C TYR A 219 28.55 -7.21 -5.34
N GLY A 220 29.60 -8.00 -5.59
CA GLY A 220 30.24 -8.82 -4.56
C GLY A 220 30.88 -7.97 -3.44
N TYR A 221 31.50 -6.85 -3.79
CA TYR A 221 32.12 -5.94 -2.81
C TYR A 221 31.06 -5.23 -1.96
N THR A 222 29.94 -4.81 -2.55
CA THR A 222 28.78 -4.31 -1.80
C THR A 222 28.33 -5.33 -0.75
N LEU A 223 28.19 -6.61 -1.13
CA LEU A 223 27.83 -7.67 -0.18
C LEU A 223 28.90 -7.90 0.90
N ASP A 224 30.18 -7.89 0.54
CA ASP A 224 31.29 -8.06 1.48
C ASP A 224 31.28 -6.97 2.56
N CYS A 225 31.05 -5.71 2.19
CA CYS A 225 30.93 -4.60 3.14
C CYS A 225 29.78 -4.81 4.13
N ILE A 226 28.61 -5.24 3.63
CA ILE A 226 27.41 -5.45 4.45
C ILE A 226 27.60 -6.65 5.38
N GLU A 227 28.16 -7.74 4.86
CA GLU A 227 28.46 -8.96 5.63
C GLU A 227 29.43 -8.65 6.77
N LYS A 228 30.49 -7.87 6.52
CA LYS A 228 31.48 -7.46 7.54
C LYS A 228 30.83 -6.63 8.65
N ALA A 229 29.98 -5.66 8.29
CA ALA A 229 29.23 -4.85 9.24
C ALA A 229 28.27 -5.69 10.09
N ALA A 230 27.46 -6.54 9.44
CA ALA A 230 26.50 -7.40 10.11
C ALA A 230 27.19 -8.39 11.06
N ALA A 231 28.29 -9.01 10.62
CA ALA A 231 29.06 -9.93 11.45
C ALA A 231 29.60 -9.26 12.73
N PHE A 232 30.09 -8.02 12.62
CA PHE A 232 30.55 -7.26 13.78
C PHE A 232 29.41 -6.93 14.74
N ILE A 233 28.28 -6.46 14.21
CA ILE A 233 27.08 -6.13 15.01
C ILE A 233 26.55 -7.36 15.74
N GLU A 234 26.32 -8.47 15.03
CA GLU A 234 25.77 -9.68 15.66
C GLU A 234 26.73 -10.27 16.70
N ALA A 235 28.05 -10.20 16.48
CA ALA A 235 29.01 -10.63 17.50
C ALA A 235 28.91 -9.79 18.78
N LYS A 236 28.72 -8.46 18.67
CA LYS A 236 28.54 -7.56 19.83
C LYS A 236 27.17 -7.77 20.48
N TYR A 237 26.14 -7.99 19.67
CA TYR A 237 24.78 -8.29 20.10
C TYR A 237 24.74 -9.57 20.95
N ASP A 238 25.30 -10.67 20.43
CA ASP A 238 25.39 -11.95 21.13
C ASP A 238 26.22 -11.83 22.41
N ALA A 239 27.35 -11.10 22.38
CA ALA A 239 28.18 -10.86 23.55
C ALA A 239 27.47 -10.06 24.65
N LYS A 240 26.49 -9.21 24.28
CA LYS A 240 25.63 -8.48 25.22
C LYS A 240 24.45 -9.31 25.75
N GLY A 241 24.25 -10.54 25.28
CA GLY A 241 23.15 -11.43 25.70
C GLY A 241 22.01 -11.57 24.69
N GLY A 242 22.18 -11.04 23.47
CA GLY A 242 21.24 -11.21 22.36
C GLY A 242 19.83 -10.70 22.67
N ASP A 243 18.81 -11.44 22.22
CA ASP A 243 17.40 -11.08 22.38
C ASP A 243 16.96 -10.86 23.83
N ALA A 244 17.62 -11.51 24.80
CA ALA A 244 17.27 -11.40 26.21
C ALA A 244 17.56 -10.01 26.79
N THR A 245 18.54 -9.29 26.23
CA THR A 245 19.03 -8.00 26.73
C THR A 245 18.86 -6.86 25.73
N ALA A 246 18.47 -7.17 24.49
CA ALA A 246 18.15 -6.19 23.46
C ALA A 246 17.19 -5.11 24.01
N PHE A 247 17.51 -3.84 23.73
CA PHE A 247 16.71 -2.68 24.16
C PHE A 247 16.44 -2.63 25.69
N GLY A 248 17.43 -3.02 26.49
CA GLY A 248 17.30 -3.07 27.94
C GLY A 248 16.45 -4.24 28.45
N GLY A 249 16.17 -5.23 27.60
CA GLY A 249 15.37 -6.41 27.93
C GLY A 249 13.85 -6.16 27.93
N ALA A 250 13.09 -7.24 28.09
CA ALA A 250 11.63 -7.19 28.08
C ALA A 250 11.06 -6.52 29.34
N LYS A 251 10.20 -5.52 29.14
CA LYS A 251 9.33 -4.88 30.13
C LYS A 251 7.96 -5.57 30.21
N TYR A 252 7.43 -5.98 29.06
CA TYR A 252 6.10 -6.58 28.91
C TYR A 252 6.18 -7.95 28.22
N GLN A 253 5.13 -8.76 28.38
CA GLN A 253 4.99 -10.02 27.64
C GLN A 253 4.11 -9.84 26.42
N THR A 254 4.52 -10.44 25.30
CA THR A 254 3.69 -10.59 24.09
C THR A 254 2.38 -11.30 24.43
N LEU A 255 1.24 -10.73 24.04
CA LEU A 255 -0.05 -11.39 24.17
C LEU A 255 -0.14 -12.59 23.20
N THR A 256 -0.96 -13.58 23.53
CA THR A 256 -1.23 -14.69 22.61
C THR A 256 -1.82 -14.18 21.27
N PRO A 257 -1.64 -14.89 20.15
CA PRO A 257 -2.21 -14.49 18.86
C PRO A 257 -3.72 -14.18 18.93
N GLU A 258 -4.47 -14.97 19.70
CA GLU A 258 -5.92 -14.79 19.92
C GLU A 258 -6.23 -13.49 20.67
N GLN A 259 -5.53 -13.23 21.77
CA GLN A 259 -5.69 -11.99 22.55
C GLN A 259 -5.26 -10.74 21.77
N ARG A 260 -4.19 -10.82 20.98
CA ARG A 260 -3.77 -9.74 20.08
C ARG A 260 -4.87 -9.45 19.06
N ARG A 261 -5.40 -10.49 18.42
CA ARG A 261 -6.47 -10.35 17.44
C ARG A 261 -7.73 -9.73 18.05
N GLU A 262 -8.17 -10.21 19.21
CA GLU A 262 -9.33 -9.65 19.92
C GLU A 262 -9.12 -8.17 20.24
N THR A 263 -7.95 -7.81 20.74
CA THR A 263 -7.62 -6.42 21.07
C THR A 263 -7.54 -5.55 19.82
N LEU A 264 -6.90 -6.02 18.74
CA LEU A 264 -6.81 -5.31 17.46
C LEU A 264 -8.19 -5.06 16.85
N VAL A 265 -9.06 -6.07 16.79
CA VAL A 265 -10.43 -5.93 16.29
C VAL A 265 -11.22 -4.90 17.10
N ALA A 266 -11.02 -4.87 18.42
CA ALA A 266 -11.69 -3.92 19.30
C ALA A 266 -11.24 -2.46 19.07
N ILE A 267 -9.99 -2.21 18.65
CA ILE A 267 -9.42 -0.85 18.54
C ILE A 267 -9.26 -0.34 17.11
N LEU A 268 -9.05 -1.19 16.11
CA LEU A 268 -8.66 -0.77 14.75
C LEU A 268 -9.71 0.13 14.08
N PRO A 269 -11.02 -0.21 14.08
CA PRO A 269 -12.03 0.66 13.48
C PRO A 269 -12.05 2.05 14.15
N TRP A 270 -12.01 2.08 15.47
CA TRP A 270 -11.96 3.32 16.23
C TRP A 270 -10.73 4.15 15.88
N LEU A 271 -9.55 3.53 15.91
CA LEU A 271 -8.27 4.18 15.66
C LEU A 271 -8.19 4.72 14.23
N ARG A 272 -8.62 3.93 13.24
CA ARG A 272 -8.76 4.38 11.84
C ARG A 272 -9.65 5.61 11.78
N GLY A 273 -10.77 5.59 12.50
CA GLY A 273 -11.66 6.73 12.68
C GLY A 273 -10.95 7.98 13.16
N GLN A 274 -10.18 7.87 14.24
CA GLN A 274 -9.46 9.00 14.83
C GLN A 274 -8.41 9.62 13.89
N VAL A 275 -7.67 8.79 13.14
CA VAL A 275 -6.65 9.30 12.21
C VAL A 275 -7.22 9.74 10.86
N SER A 276 -8.46 9.35 10.52
CA SER A 276 -9.06 9.58 9.19
C SER A 276 -9.98 10.79 9.09
N GLN A 277 -9.91 11.74 10.02
CA GLN A 277 -10.85 12.86 10.10
C GLN A 277 -10.69 13.88 8.95
N GLN A 278 -9.46 14.09 8.45
CA GLN A 278 -9.18 14.99 7.32
C GLN A 278 -9.19 14.23 5.99
N LYS A 279 -8.40 13.16 5.89
CA LYS A 279 -8.36 12.22 4.77
C LYS A 279 -8.38 10.81 5.32
N ARG A 280 -9.00 9.87 4.58
CA ARG A 280 -9.02 8.47 5.02
C ARG A 280 -7.63 7.84 4.91
N PHE A 281 -7.34 6.97 5.87
CA PHE A 281 -6.15 6.12 5.89
C PHE A 281 -6.52 4.64 5.77
N ILE A 282 -5.59 3.87 5.23
CA ILE A 282 -5.62 2.41 5.15
C ILE A 282 -4.53 1.88 6.09
N GLY A 283 -4.89 0.88 6.89
CA GLY A 283 -4.04 0.32 7.93
C GLY A 283 -3.26 -0.92 7.50
N THR A 284 -2.10 -1.10 8.12
CA THR A 284 -1.32 -2.35 8.12
C THR A 284 -0.89 -2.68 9.55
N VAL A 285 -1.26 -3.87 10.02
CA VAL A 285 -0.75 -4.47 11.26
C VAL A 285 0.52 -5.27 10.96
N GLN A 286 1.54 -5.09 11.79
CA GLN A 286 2.79 -5.87 11.83
C GLN A 286 3.05 -6.33 13.27
N ASP A 287 3.11 -7.65 13.48
CA ASP A 287 3.36 -8.25 14.80
C ASP A 287 4.42 -9.37 14.73
N ASP A 288 5.45 -9.16 13.92
CA ASP A 288 6.61 -10.06 13.88
C ASP A 288 7.48 -9.97 15.14
N GLU A 289 8.41 -10.91 15.30
CA GLU A 289 9.27 -11.02 16.48
C GLU A 289 10.13 -9.78 16.70
N LYS A 290 10.56 -9.09 15.62
CA LYS A 290 11.41 -7.88 15.72
C LYS A 290 10.64 -6.73 16.34
N ILE A 291 9.44 -6.47 15.84
CA ILE A 291 8.56 -5.43 16.36
C ILE A 291 8.12 -5.79 17.77
N LEU A 292 7.72 -7.04 18.02
CA LEU A 292 7.30 -7.48 19.35
C LEU A 292 8.44 -7.37 20.38
N ARG A 293 9.68 -7.71 20.01
CA ARG A 293 10.86 -7.49 20.86
C ARG A 293 11.03 -6.02 21.21
N PHE A 294 10.86 -5.13 20.23
CA PHE A 294 10.99 -3.69 20.45
C PHE A 294 9.88 -3.10 21.31
N VAL A 295 8.60 -3.26 20.94
CA VAL A 295 7.48 -2.61 21.65
C VAL A 295 7.31 -3.10 23.09
N ASN A 296 7.84 -4.28 23.40
CA ASN A 296 7.80 -4.84 24.76
C ASN A 296 9.02 -4.46 25.60
N SER A 297 10.00 -3.72 25.07
CA SER A 297 11.27 -3.49 25.75
C SER A 297 11.27 -2.30 26.72
N ASN A 298 12.27 -2.25 27.61
CA ASN A 298 12.46 -1.12 28.53
C ASN A 298 12.82 0.18 27.80
N ASP A 299 13.58 0.10 26.71
CA ASP A 299 14.04 1.26 25.95
C ASP A 299 13.06 1.74 24.86
N ALA A 300 11.95 1.03 24.64
CA ALA A 300 11.00 1.32 23.56
C ALA A 300 10.55 2.78 23.53
N VAL A 301 10.20 3.36 24.68
CA VAL A 301 9.74 4.76 24.80
C VAL A 301 10.85 5.74 24.39
N ARG A 302 12.07 5.52 24.89
CA ARG A 302 13.23 6.38 24.60
C ARG A 302 13.56 6.36 23.11
N LEU A 303 13.71 5.16 22.55
CA LEU A 303 14.11 4.97 21.15
C LEU A 303 13.02 5.40 20.18
N ALA A 304 11.74 5.11 20.47
CA ALA A 304 10.62 5.63 19.70
C ALA A 304 10.59 7.17 19.73
N GLY A 305 10.92 7.79 20.87
CA GLY A 305 10.97 9.25 21.03
C GLY A 305 12.08 9.94 20.22
N LEU A 306 13.19 9.25 19.95
CA LEU A 306 14.28 9.77 19.09
C LEU A 306 13.89 9.80 17.61
N GLY A 307 13.01 8.89 17.17
CA GLY A 307 12.61 8.79 15.77
C GLY A 307 13.60 8.01 14.91
N THR A 308 13.44 8.12 13.59
CA THR A 308 14.18 7.30 12.61
C THR A 308 15.55 7.88 12.25
N SER A 309 16.42 7.03 11.69
CA SER A 309 17.86 7.31 11.54
C SER A 309 18.29 7.86 10.19
N CYS A 310 17.45 7.72 9.16
CA CYS A 310 17.81 7.97 7.76
C CYS A 310 16.76 8.85 7.06
N PRO A 311 17.17 9.71 6.10
CA PRO A 311 16.28 10.56 5.29
C PRO A 311 15.07 9.86 4.70
N ASP A 312 15.27 8.65 4.16
CA ASP A 312 14.22 7.90 3.48
C ASP A 312 13.09 7.48 4.42
N HIS A 313 13.40 7.32 5.70
CA HIS A 313 12.40 6.92 6.71
C HIS A 313 11.40 8.05 6.95
N PHE A 314 11.87 9.30 7.09
CA PHE A 314 11.03 10.46 7.42
C PHE A 314 9.91 10.73 6.43
N LEU A 315 10.14 10.45 5.14
CA LEU A 315 9.14 10.67 4.10
C LEU A 315 7.86 9.83 4.30
N ARG A 316 7.93 8.73 5.05
CA ARG A 316 6.81 7.80 5.26
C ARG A 316 6.43 7.65 6.74
N THR A 317 7.40 7.64 7.64
CA THR A 317 7.17 7.40 9.08
C THR A 317 7.00 8.68 9.90
N LYS A 318 7.14 9.87 9.27
CA LYS A 318 7.25 11.17 9.94
C LYS A 318 8.45 11.21 10.90
N ILE A 319 8.54 12.28 11.70
CA ILE A 319 9.63 12.52 12.65
C ILE A 319 9.76 11.43 13.73
N LYS A 320 8.63 10.91 14.24
CA LYS A 320 8.58 9.83 15.25
C LYS A 320 7.24 9.07 15.21
N PRO A 321 7.17 7.82 15.67
CA PRO A 321 5.91 7.10 15.89
C PRO A 321 5.16 7.61 17.13
N LEU A 322 3.91 7.18 17.29
CA LEU A 322 3.20 7.22 18.57
C LEU A 322 3.43 5.89 19.31
N TYR A 323 4.18 5.91 20.41
CA TYR A 323 4.23 4.78 21.35
C TYR A 323 3.17 4.95 22.44
N VAL A 324 2.39 3.91 22.69
CA VAL A 324 1.34 3.92 23.71
C VAL A 324 1.81 3.15 24.92
N ASP A 325 2.04 3.82 26.06
CA ASP A 325 2.46 3.16 27.30
C ASP A 325 1.28 2.45 27.99
N TRP A 326 0.81 1.40 27.34
CA TRP A 326 -0.23 0.48 27.82
C TRP A 326 0.41 -0.79 28.36
N ASN A 327 -0.12 -1.30 29.48
CA ASN A 327 0.36 -2.55 30.08
C ASN A 327 -0.57 -3.72 29.68
N PRO A 328 -0.14 -4.59 28.75
CA PRO A 328 -0.95 -5.72 28.25
C PRO A 328 -1.31 -6.75 29.31
N GLN A 329 -0.61 -6.80 30.44
CA GLN A 329 -0.87 -7.78 31.50
C GLN A 329 -1.91 -7.31 32.52
N THR A 330 -2.13 -6.00 32.68
CA THR A 330 -2.96 -5.44 33.76
C THR A 330 -4.06 -4.50 33.30
N GLU A 331 -3.97 -3.97 32.07
CA GLU A 331 -4.92 -3.00 31.54
C GLU A 331 -5.77 -3.63 30.41
N ASP A 332 -6.98 -3.13 30.22
CA ASP A 332 -7.92 -3.65 29.22
C ASP A 332 -7.94 -2.80 27.93
N ALA A 333 -8.71 -3.25 26.94
CA ALA A 333 -8.87 -2.56 25.66
C ALA A 333 -9.52 -1.16 25.79
N ALA A 334 -10.36 -0.94 26.80
CA ALA A 334 -10.97 0.37 27.04
C ALA A 334 -9.91 1.37 27.53
N THR A 335 -9.03 0.94 28.44
CA THR A 335 -7.87 1.71 28.89
C THR A 335 -6.92 2.01 27.74
N LEU A 336 -6.67 1.03 26.86
CA LEU A 336 -5.87 1.23 25.65
C LEU A 336 -6.46 2.32 24.75
N LYS A 337 -7.77 2.31 24.50
CA LYS A 337 -8.44 3.38 23.70
C LYS A 337 -8.28 4.75 24.33
N ASN A 338 -8.43 4.87 25.65
CA ASN A 338 -8.24 6.15 26.35
C ASN A 338 -6.81 6.67 26.21
N LYS A 339 -5.81 5.79 26.36
CA LYS A 339 -4.39 6.14 26.19
C LYS A 339 -4.06 6.50 24.74
N LEU A 340 -4.63 5.78 23.77
CA LEU A 340 -4.52 6.13 22.35
C LEU A 340 -5.12 7.51 22.07
N ALA A 341 -6.29 7.84 22.64
CA ALA A 341 -6.94 9.13 22.42
C ALA A 341 -6.05 10.28 22.92
N ALA A 342 -5.57 10.18 24.16
CA ALA A 342 -4.64 11.16 24.74
C ALA A 342 -3.32 11.23 23.96
N GLY A 343 -2.77 10.08 23.55
CA GLY A 343 -1.55 10.01 22.75
C GLY A 343 -1.69 10.64 21.37
N LEU A 344 -2.84 10.51 20.71
CA LEU A 344 -3.12 11.15 19.42
C LEU A 344 -3.24 12.67 19.54
N GLU A 345 -3.85 13.16 20.63
CA GLU A 345 -3.92 14.59 20.91
C GLU A 345 -2.52 15.17 21.14
N ALA A 346 -1.76 14.59 22.07
CA ALA A 346 -0.38 14.99 22.36
C ALA A 346 0.52 14.91 21.11
N TYR A 347 0.40 13.86 20.29
CA TYR A 347 1.18 13.74 19.05
C TYR A 347 0.90 14.88 18.07
N ARG A 348 -0.36 15.31 17.94
CA ARG A 348 -0.72 16.41 17.03
C ARG A 348 -0.18 17.74 17.54
N GLU A 349 -0.18 17.95 18.85
CA GLU A 349 0.44 19.13 19.49
C GLU A 349 1.96 19.14 19.29
N ASP A 350 2.63 18.04 19.62
CA ASP A 350 4.07 17.84 19.41
C ASP A 350 4.48 18.11 17.95
N TYR A 351 3.70 17.59 16.99
CA TYR A 351 3.98 17.76 15.56
C TYR A 351 3.78 19.22 15.12
N ALA A 352 2.79 19.92 15.68
CA ALA A 352 2.57 21.34 15.42
C ALA A 352 3.66 22.23 16.04
N GLU A 353 4.16 21.87 17.21
CA GLU A 353 5.30 22.53 17.85
C GLU A 353 6.58 22.32 17.03
N TYR A 354 6.89 21.07 16.67
CA TYR A 354 8.00 20.72 15.77
C TYR A 354 7.96 21.52 14.47
N TYR A 355 6.80 21.56 13.79
CA TYR A 355 6.63 22.35 12.59
C TYR A 355 6.89 23.84 12.84
N SER A 356 6.39 24.39 13.95
CA SER A 356 6.53 25.81 14.26
C SER A 356 7.97 26.21 14.61
N LEU A 357 8.73 25.32 15.26
CA LEU A 357 10.11 25.52 15.65
C LEU A 357 11.07 25.43 14.46
N CYS A 358 10.82 24.52 13.51
CA CYS A 358 11.76 24.22 12.42
C CYS A 358 11.40 24.86 11.07
N LYS A 359 10.19 25.41 10.90
CA LYS A 359 9.79 26.01 9.62
C LYS A 359 10.65 27.21 9.23
N HIS A 360 10.89 27.30 7.93
CA HIS A 360 11.39 28.49 7.25
C HIS A 360 10.23 29.34 6.72
N ASP A 361 10.48 30.60 6.41
CA ASP A 361 9.48 31.54 5.86
C ASP A 361 8.80 31.03 4.58
N ASN A 362 9.50 30.21 3.79
CA ASN A 362 9.02 29.63 2.54
C ASN A 362 8.51 28.17 2.67
N SER A 363 8.37 27.64 3.89
CA SER A 363 7.95 26.24 4.09
C SER A 363 6.51 25.99 3.62
N PRO A 364 6.21 24.82 3.01
CA PRO A 364 4.84 24.41 2.69
C PRO A 364 3.97 24.31 3.94
N ALA A 365 2.65 24.38 3.78
CA ALA A 365 1.72 24.22 4.89
C ALA A 365 1.93 22.89 5.64
N MET A 366 1.71 22.91 6.96
CA MET A 366 1.84 21.74 7.82
C MET A 366 1.01 20.57 7.26
N ARG A 367 1.65 19.41 7.18
CA ARG A 367 1.00 18.15 6.77
C ARG A 367 0.00 17.69 7.83
N ASP A 368 -0.81 16.68 7.50
CA ASP A 368 -1.68 16.01 8.47
C ASP A 368 -0.86 15.60 9.70
N ALA A 369 -1.27 16.06 10.88
CA ALA A 369 -0.53 15.91 12.12
C ALA A 369 -0.78 14.56 12.83
N ASN A 370 -1.54 13.63 12.24
CA ASN A 370 -1.70 12.29 12.79
C ASN A 370 -0.43 11.42 12.63
N PRO A 371 -0.16 10.49 13.57
CA PRO A 371 0.94 9.55 13.42
C PRO A 371 0.67 8.57 12.27
N THR A 372 1.70 8.24 11.49
CA THR A 372 1.65 7.18 10.49
C THR A 372 2.08 5.82 11.03
N VAL A 373 2.69 5.79 12.22
CA VAL A 373 3.09 4.57 12.94
C VAL A 373 2.61 4.67 14.39
N VAL A 374 1.91 3.64 14.85
CA VAL A 374 1.46 3.47 16.25
C VAL A 374 2.04 2.16 16.80
N LEU A 375 2.71 2.23 17.94
CA LEU A 375 3.36 1.10 18.60
C LEU A 375 2.64 0.78 19.91
N ILE A 376 2.28 -0.49 20.10
CA ILE A 376 1.49 -0.93 21.24
C ILE A 376 2.14 -2.18 21.86
N PRO A 377 2.57 -2.11 23.13
CA PRO A 377 3.09 -3.26 23.85
C PRO A 377 2.14 -4.45 23.84
N GLY A 378 2.69 -5.66 23.79
CA GLY A 378 1.94 -6.90 23.72
C GLY A 378 1.29 -7.19 22.37
N ILE A 379 1.15 -6.19 21.49
CA ILE A 379 0.41 -6.29 20.21
C ILE A 379 1.32 -6.15 19.00
N GLY A 380 2.14 -5.09 18.92
CA GLY A 380 2.99 -4.81 17.77
C GLY A 380 2.79 -3.40 17.22
N MET A 381 2.79 -3.27 15.89
CA MET A 381 2.75 -2.00 15.18
C MET A 381 1.52 -1.91 14.26
N ILE A 382 0.94 -0.71 14.20
CA ILE A 382 -0.08 -0.33 13.23
C ILE A 382 0.46 0.84 12.39
N ALA A 383 0.59 0.64 11.09
CA ALA A 383 1.04 1.65 10.14
C ALA A 383 -0.11 2.14 9.25
N TRP A 384 -0.10 3.43 8.91
CA TRP A 384 -1.14 4.09 8.11
C TRP A 384 -0.55 4.66 6.81
N GLY A 385 -1.34 4.58 5.74
CA GLY A 385 -1.01 5.16 4.43
C GLY A 385 -2.26 5.49 3.63
N LYS A 386 -2.13 6.17 2.49
CA LYS A 386 -3.28 6.48 1.61
C LYS A 386 -3.89 5.24 0.97
N ASP A 387 -3.08 4.21 0.80
CA ASP A 387 -3.45 2.93 0.24
C ASP A 387 -2.68 1.82 0.95
N LYS A 388 -3.08 0.58 0.68
CA LYS A 388 -2.45 -0.59 1.30
C LYS A 388 -0.96 -0.66 1.00
N SER A 389 -0.53 -0.35 -0.23
CA SER A 389 0.90 -0.34 -0.58
C SER A 389 1.68 0.64 0.28
N GLU A 390 1.21 1.89 0.42
CA GLU A 390 1.88 2.89 1.24
C GLU A 390 1.89 2.52 2.73
N SER A 391 0.79 2.02 3.28
CA SER A 391 0.76 1.61 4.70
C SER A 391 1.72 0.46 5.00
N ARG A 392 1.92 -0.47 4.04
CA ARG A 392 2.90 -1.56 4.14
C ARG A 392 4.32 -1.05 4.01
N VAL A 393 4.57 -0.08 3.11
CA VAL A 393 5.87 0.61 3.02
C VAL A 393 6.19 1.34 4.33
N THR A 394 5.24 2.05 4.93
CA THR A 394 5.42 2.72 6.24
C THR A 394 5.79 1.71 7.33
N ALA A 395 5.10 0.57 7.41
CA ALA A 395 5.44 -0.50 8.35
C ALA A 395 6.85 -1.06 8.09
N GLU A 396 7.21 -1.31 6.84
CA GLU A 396 8.53 -1.81 6.46
C GLU A 396 9.65 -0.86 6.89
N PHE A 397 9.52 0.43 6.59
CA PHE A 397 10.50 1.44 6.96
C PHE A 397 10.73 1.48 8.47
N TYR A 398 9.65 1.40 9.26
CA TYR A 398 9.80 1.42 10.71
C TYR A 398 10.35 0.10 11.27
N ASN A 399 10.08 -1.04 10.64
CA ASN A 399 10.73 -2.31 10.97
C ASN A 399 12.25 -2.24 10.75
N CYS A 400 12.68 -1.66 9.63
CA CYS A 400 14.10 -1.39 9.37
C CYS A 400 14.69 -0.44 10.42
N ALA A 401 13.98 0.63 10.79
CA ALA A 401 14.44 1.55 11.83
C ALA A 401 14.64 0.84 13.18
N VAL A 402 13.75 -0.07 13.57
CA VAL A 402 13.90 -0.90 14.78
C VAL A 402 15.18 -1.75 14.71
N GLU A 403 15.46 -2.38 13.57
CA GLU A 403 16.70 -3.18 13.42
C GLU A 403 17.97 -2.33 13.38
N VAL A 404 17.89 -1.11 12.85
CA VAL A 404 18.99 -0.12 12.95
C VAL A 404 19.23 0.26 14.40
N MET A 405 18.18 0.58 15.16
CA MET A 405 18.28 0.88 16.59
C MET A 405 18.89 -0.29 17.35
N ARG A 406 18.48 -1.53 17.04
CA ARG A 406 19.06 -2.74 17.65
C ARG A 406 20.56 -2.82 17.39
N GLY A 407 20.95 -2.67 16.12
CA GLY A 407 22.34 -2.77 15.72
C GLY A 407 23.21 -1.67 16.35
N ALA A 408 22.70 -0.44 16.37
CA ALA A 408 23.39 0.70 16.96
C ALA A 408 23.56 0.49 18.47
N GLU A 409 22.50 0.15 19.21
CA GLU A 409 22.56 -0.10 20.67
C GLU A 409 23.41 -1.34 21.03
N ALA A 410 23.62 -2.27 20.08
CA ALA A 410 24.54 -3.39 20.25
C ALA A 410 26.01 -2.94 20.21
N ILE A 411 26.37 -1.97 19.37
CA ILE A 411 27.77 -1.56 19.17
C ILE A 411 28.15 -0.26 19.89
N ASP A 412 27.19 0.64 20.12
CA ASP A 412 27.35 1.96 20.73
C ASP A 412 25.97 2.53 21.18
N THR A 413 25.80 3.85 21.20
CA THR A 413 24.53 4.55 21.46
C THR A 413 23.91 5.04 20.15
N TYR A 414 22.63 4.75 19.93
CA TYR A 414 21.84 5.22 18.80
C TYR A 414 21.58 6.73 18.90
N ILE A 415 21.77 7.44 17.78
CA ILE A 415 21.43 8.85 17.60
C ILE A 415 20.55 9.03 16.36
N SER A 416 19.59 9.96 16.45
CA SER A 416 18.77 10.38 15.32
C SER A 416 19.36 11.60 14.61
N LEU A 417 18.81 11.92 13.43
CA LEU A 417 19.06 13.20 12.78
C LEU A 417 18.54 14.36 13.67
N PRO A 418 19.23 15.52 13.70
CA PRO A 418 18.71 16.72 14.33
C PRO A 418 17.34 17.11 13.75
N GLN A 419 16.44 17.64 14.58
CA GLN A 419 15.07 17.97 14.15
C GLN A 419 15.03 18.92 12.95
N GLN A 420 15.92 19.91 12.89
CA GLN A 420 15.99 20.81 11.74
C GLN A 420 16.34 20.07 10.44
N GLU A 421 17.27 19.11 10.50
CA GLU A 421 17.65 18.30 9.32
C GLU A 421 16.48 17.42 8.88
N ALA A 422 15.79 16.79 9.83
CA ALA A 422 14.60 16.00 9.54
C ALA A 422 13.47 16.85 8.93
N PHE A 423 13.31 18.10 9.40
CA PHE A 423 12.34 19.05 8.85
C PHE A 423 12.69 19.45 7.42
N ASP A 424 13.94 19.80 7.17
CA ASP A 424 14.43 20.19 5.85
C ASP A 424 14.23 19.07 4.81
N ILE A 425 14.27 17.80 5.24
CA ILE A 425 13.97 16.62 4.42
C ILE A 425 12.46 16.44 4.23
N GLU A 426 11.68 16.46 5.32
CA GLU A 426 10.24 16.21 5.27
C GLU A 426 9.52 17.28 4.45
N TYR A 427 9.89 18.56 4.60
CA TYR A 427 9.27 19.73 3.96
C TYR A 427 10.06 20.27 2.77
N TRP A 428 10.95 19.46 2.20
CA TRP A 428 11.82 19.91 1.11
C TRP A 428 11.02 20.39 -0.11
N LEU A 429 11.33 21.59 -0.59
CA LEU A 429 10.64 22.23 -1.72
C LEU A 429 10.75 21.44 -3.03
N LEU A 430 11.87 20.74 -3.26
CA LEU A 430 12.02 19.89 -4.43
C LEU A 430 11.08 18.69 -4.39
N GLU A 431 10.86 18.10 -3.21
CA GLU A 431 9.90 17.01 -3.05
C GLU A 431 8.46 17.51 -3.15
N GLU A 432 8.16 18.67 -2.57
CA GLU A 432 6.86 19.33 -2.71
C GLU A 432 6.51 19.62 -4.18
N ALA A 433 7.49 20.05 -4.98
CA ALA A 433 7.32 20.27 -6.41
C ALA A 433 7.00 18.97 -7.17
N LYS A 434 7.52 17.82 -6.73
CA LYS A 434 7.16 16.50 -7.29
C LYS A 434 5.72 16.12 -6.90
N LEU A 435 5.35 16.28 -5.64
CA LEU A 435 4.01 15.98 -5.14
C LEU A 435 2.93 16.78 -5.89
N LYS A 436 3.18 18.06 -6.17
CA LYS A 436 2.27 18.93 -6.96
C LYS A 436 2.09 18.50 -8.41
N ARG A 437 3.03 17.74 -8.99
CA ARG A 437 2.96 17.23 -10.36
C ARG A 437 2.28 15.86 -10.46
N MET A 438 2.01 15.20 -9.33
CA MET A 438 1.32 13.91 -9.33
C MET A 438 -0.14 14.08 -9.82
N PRO A 439 -0.68 13.10 -10.56
CA PRO A 439 -2.11 13.09 -10.90
C PRO A 439 -2.97 13.17 -9.64
N ALA A 440 -4.13 13.81 -9.77
CA ALA A 440 -5.12 13.83 -8.69
C ALA A 440 -5.50 12.40 -8.26
N GLU A 441 -5.80 12.23 -6.97
CA GLU A 441 -6.29 10.96 -6.46
C GLU A 441 -7.60 10.57 -7.17
N LYS A 442 -7.76 9.27 -7.42
CA LYS A 442 -8.99 8.72 -8.01
C LYS A 442 -10.17 8.87 -7.04
N GLU A 443 -11.39 8.81 -7.58
CA GLU A 443 -12.60 9.17 -6.82
C GLU A 443 -12.86 8.29 -5.59
N LEU A 444 -12.47 7.02 -5.61
CA LEU A 444 -12.59 6.09 -4.49
C LEU A 444 -11.24 5.76 -3.85
N ALA A 445 -10.20 6.55 -4.11
CA ALA A 445 -8.94 6.42 -3.40
C ALA A 445 -9.18 6.51 -1.88
N ARG A 446 -8.42 5.71 -1.12
CA ARG A 446 -8.51 5.61 0.34
C ARG A 446 -9.83 5.04 0.87
N GLN A 447 -10.71 4.53 0.00
CA GLN A 447 -11.95 3.87 0.40
C GLN A 447 -11.78 2.35 0.45
N VAL A 448 -12.30 1.71 1.50
CA VAL A 448 -12.45 0.26 1.62
C VAL A 448 -13.91 -0.10 1.38
N VAL A 449 -14.17 -0.92 0.36
CA VAL A 449 -15.52 -1.32 -0.02
C VAL A 449 -15.68 -2.84 0.07
N ILE A 450 -16.66 -3.27 0.86
CA ILE A 450 -17.06 -4.67 0.96
C ILE A 450 -18.11 -4.95 -0.11
N VAL A 451 -17.88 -5.96 -0.95
CA VAL A 451 -18.83 -6.39 -1.97
C VAL A 451 -19.28 -7.82 -1.64
N VAL A 452 -20.51 -7.95 -1.15
CA VAL A 452 -21.12 -9.24 -0.81
C VAL A 452 -21.82 -9.82 -2.03
N GLY A 453 -21.55 -11.08 -2.36
CA GLY A 453 -21.91 -11.74 -3.62
C GLY A 453 -20.86 -11.52 -4.72
N ALA A 454 -19.60 -11.24 -4.36
CA ALA A 454 -18.53 -10.91 -5.31
C ALA A 454 -17.95 -12.10 -6.07
N GLY A 455 -18.40 -13.34 -5.81
CA GLY A 455 -17.90 -14.52 -6.49
C GLY A 455 -18.32 -14.61 -7.97
N SER A 456 -19.37 -13.90 -8.39
CA SER A 456 -19.87 -13.95 -9.78
C SER A 456 -20.74 -12.73 -10.14
N GLY A 457 -21.15 -12.65 -11.41
CA GLY A 457 -22.16 -11.71 -11.90
C GLY A 457 -21.93 -10.24 -11.52
N ILE A 458 -23.00 -9.60 -11.04
CA ILE A 458 -23.03 -8.17 -10.66
C ILE A 458 -22.00 -7.86 -9.57
N GLY A 459 -21.87 -8.72 -8.55
CA GLY A 459 -20.92 -8.49 -7.46
C GLY A 459 -19.48 -8.51 -7.95
N LYS A 460 -19.11 -9.50 -8.76
CA LYS A 460 -17.78 -9.58 -9.38
C LYS A 460 -17.47 -8.34 -10.23
N GLU A 461 -18.40 -7.94 -11.08
CA GLU A 461 -18.22 -6.75 -11.93
C GLU A 461 -18.17 -5.46 -11.12
N THR A 462 -18.94 -5.37 -10.03
CA THR A 462 -18.89 -4.24 -9.09
C THR A 462 -17.51 -4.14 -8.44
N ALA A 463 -16.94 -5.26 -7.99
CA ALA A 463 -15.59 -5.30 -7.42
C ALA A 463 -14.54 -4.76 -8.42
N HIS A 464 -14.56 -5.23 -9.67
CA HIS A 464 -13.69 -4.77 -10.76
C HIS A 464 -13.90 -3.28 -11.11
N ARG A 465 -15.14 -2.82 -11.07
CA ARG A 465 -15.47 -1.42 -11.37
C ARG A 465 -14.98 -0.45 -10.31
N LEU A 466 -15.08 -0.82 -9.03
CA LEU A 466 -14.72 0.05 -7.90
C LEU A 466 -13.19 0.15 -7.72
N VAL A 467 -12.45 -0.96 -7.86
CA VAL A 467 -10.98 -0.92 -7.75
C VAL A 467 -10.34 -0.06 -8.85
N LYS A 468 -10.97 0.03 -10.03
CA LYS A 468 -10.54 0.92 -11.12
C LYS A 468 -10.39 2.36 -10.65
N GLU A 469 -11.21 2.78 -9.68
CA GLU A 469 -11.25 4.12 -9.07
C GLU A 469 -10.44 4.23 -7.77
N GLY A 470 -9.58 3.26 -7.48
CA GLY A 470 -8.63 3.31 -6.37
C GLY A 470 -9.14 2.78 -5.03
N ALA A 471 -10.32 2.15 -5.00
CA ALA A 471 -10.84 1.50 -3.79
C ALA A 471 -10.08 0.21 -3.44
N HIS A 472 -9.96 -0.07 -2.15
CA HIS A 472 -9.59 -1.38 -1.61
C HIS A 472 -10.84 -2.26 -1.52
N ILE A 473 -10.78 -3.47 -2.08
CA ILE A 473 -11.98 -4.30 -2.25
C ILE A 473 -11.93 -5.54 -1.38
N VAL A 474 -12.98 -5.73 -0.59
CA VAL A 474 -13.22 -6.99 0.12
C VAL A 474 -14.28 -7.76 -0.67
N CYS A 475 -13.84 -8.75 -1.43
CA CYS A 475 -14.72 -9.67 -2.14
C CYS A 475 -15.29 -10.67 -1.13
N VAL A 476 -16.60 -10.67 -0.93
CA VAL A 476 -17.27 -11.57 0.02
C VAL A 476 -18.27 -12.43 -0.72
N ASP A 477 -18.26 -13.74 -0.46
CA ASP A 477 -19.26 -14.67 -0.98
C ASP A 477 -19.47 -15.83 0.02
N LEU A 478 -20.53 -16.62 -0.14
CA LEU A 478 -20.67 -17.88 0.60
C LEU A 478 -19.61 -18.89 0.12
N ASN A 479 -19.27 -18.85 -1.18
CA ASN A 479 -18.18 -19.63 -1.75
C ASN A 479 -16.86 -18.84 -1.65
N GLU A 480 -16.02 -19.24 -0.68
CA GLU A 480 -14.73 -18.60 -0.42
C GLU A 480 -13.80 -18.60 -1.64
N ASP A 481 -13.74 -19.70 -2.38
CA ASP A 481 -12.84 -19.83 -3.53
C ASP A 481 -13.23 -18.90 -4.66
N ALA A 482 -14.53 -18.70 -4.89
CA ALA A 482 -15.03 -17.74 -5.87
C ALA A 482 -14.68 -16.30 -5.47
N ALA A 483 -14.85 -15.95 -4.19
CA ALA A 483 -14.46 -14.63 -3.68
C ALA A 483 -12.95 -14.37 -3.79
N LYS A 484 -12.13 -15.36 -3.43
CA LYS A 484 -10.67 -15.32 -3.60
C LYS A 484 -10.27 -15.25 -5.07
N GLY A 485 -10.98 -15.93 -5.96
CA GLY A 485 -10.80 -15.85 -7.41
C GLY A 485 -10.92 -14.41 -7.91
N THR A 486 -12.01 -13.72 -7.58
CA THR A 486 -12.20 -12.30 -7.95
C THR A 486 -11.10 -11.40 -7.36
N ALA A 487 -10.73 -11.60 -6.10
CA ALA A 487 -9.66 -10.80 -5.47
C ALA A 487 -8.28 -11.02 -6.13
N ARG A 488 -7.99 -12.26 -6.58
CA ARG A 488 -6.77 -12.58 -7.33
C ARG A 488 -6.75 -11.90 -8.69
N GLU A 489 -7.85 -11.96 -9.45
CA GLU A 489 -7.95 -11.27 -10.74
C GLU A 489 -7.69 -9.75 -10.62
N ILE A 490 -8.21 -9.14 -9.55
CA ILE A 490 -7.93 -7.72 -9.24
C ILE A 490 -6.45 -7.54 -8.92
N THR A 491 -5.89 -8.37 -8.06
CA THR A 491 -4.49 -8.27 -7.64
C THR A 491 -3.51 -8.50 -8.79
N ASP A 492 -3.78 -9.44 -9.68
CA ASP A 492 -2.96 -9.73 -10.87
C ASP A 492 -2.95 -8.54 -11.83
N LYS A 493 -4.07 -7.81 -11.92
CA LYS A 493 -4.22 -6.65 -12.81
C LYS A 493 -3.59 -5.37 -12.25
N TYR A 494 -3.70 -5.13 -10.95
CA TYR A 494 -3.28 -3.86 -10.32
C TYR A 494 -2.00 -3.99 -9.49
N GLY A 495 -1.51 -5.20 -9.26
CA GLY A 495 -0.38 -5.50 -8.40
C GLY A 495 -0.72 -5.45 -6.91
N VAL A 496 0.13 -6.09 -6.09
CA VAL A 496 0.05 -6.01 -4.61
C VAL A 496 0.58 -4.68 -4.05
N GLY A 497 1.18 -3.83 -4.90
CA GLY A 497 1.96 -2.68 -4.51
C GLY A 497 3.43 -3.03 -4.29
N ILE A 498 4.22 -2.04 -3.85
CA ILE A 498 5.65 -2.20 -3.55
C ILE A 498 5.90 -2.54 -2.07
N GLY A 499 4.97 -2.23 -1.17
CA GLY A 499 5.14 -2.57 0.24
C GLY A 499 5.06 -4.08 0.48
N VAL A 500 5.90 -4.59 1.38
CA VAL A 500 6.02 -6.02 1.69
C VAL A 500 5.74 -6.38 3.15
N ALA A 501 5.60 -5.39 4.03
CA ALA A 501 5.25 -5.63 5.41
C ALA A 501 3.75 -5.97 5.55
N GLY A 502 3.37 -6.46 6.72
CA GLY A 502 2.06 -6.95 7.07
C GLY A 502 2.15 -8.35 7.67
N THR A 503 1.28 -8.66 8.63
CA THR A 503 1.17 -10.02 9.17
C THR A 503 -0.24 -10.58 8.98
N GLY A 504 -0.33 -11.87 8.61
CA GLY A 504 -1.60 -12.55 8.36
C GLY A 504 -2.43 -11.86 7.28
N LEU A 505 -3.70 -11.56 7.58
CA LEU A 505 -4.60 -10.86 6.65
C LEU A 505 -4.15 -9.45 6.28
N SER A 506 -3.28 -8.85 7.09
CA SER A 506 -2.75 -7.52 6.84
C SER A 506 -1.60 -7.50 5.82
N ASP A 507 -1.10 -8.65 5.37
CA ASP A 507 -0.13 -8.75 4.25
C ASP A 507 -0.81 -8.69 2.86
N CYS A 508 -2.04 -8.18 2.80
CA CYS A 508 -2.82 -8.16 1.57
C CYS A 508 -2.43 -7.01 0.61
N GLY A 509 -2.94 -7.12 -0.62
CA GLY A 509 -2.86 -6.09 -1.64
C GLY A 509 -4.13 -5.21 -1.72
N PRO A 510 -4.50 -4.71 -2.91
CA PRO A 510 -5.69 -3.89 -3.08
C PRO A 510 -7.01 -4.66 -2.92
N ALA A 511 -6.98 -5.99 -2.88
CA ALA A 511 -8.17 -6.81 -2.67
C ALA A 511 -7.91 -8.07 -1.83
N ILE A 512 -8.94 -8.53 -1.11
CA ILE A 512 -9.00 -9.83 -0.42
C ILE A 512 -10.31 -10.55 -0.70
N GLY A 513 -10.30 -11.88 -0.61
CA GLY A 513 -11.49 -12.73 -0.70
C GLY A 513 -11.81 -13.37 0.65
N LEU A 514 -13.04 -13.22 1.13
CA LEU A 514 -13.52 -13.77 2.41
C LEU A 514 -14.84 -14.54 2.23
N ALA A 515 -15.05 -15.54 3.09
CA ALA A 515 -16.31 -16.26 3.19
C ALA A 515 -17.27 -15.56 4.16
N ALA A 516 -18.54 -15.39 3.79
CA ALA A 516 -19.58 -15.05 4.75
C ALA A 516 -20.97 -15.57 4.38
N ASN A 517 -21.64 -16.20 5.36
CA ASN A 517 -23.07 -16.43 5.27
C ASN A 517 -23.83 -15.24 5.88
N ILE A 518 -24.49 -14.44 5.04
CA ILE A 518 -25.25 -13.26 5.51
C ILE A 518 -26.51 -13.60 6.32
N THR A 519 -26.94 -14.86 6.37
CA THR A 519 -28.02 -15.27 7.27
C THR A 519 -27.51 -15.65 8.67
N ASP A 520 -26.19 -15.61 8.90
CA ASP A 520 -25.55 -15.87 10.20
C ASP A 520 -24.78 -14.64 10.68
N ARG A 521 -25.26 -14.03 11.77
CA ARG A 521 -24.62 -12.86 12.39
C ARG A 521 -23.20 -13.12 12.86
N ALA A 522 -22.90 -14.34 13.34
CA ALA A 522 -21.54 -14.67 13.77
C ALA A 522 -20.59 -14.72 12.56
N SER A 523 -21.06 -15.25 11.42
CA SER A 523 -20.32 -15.20 10.16
C SER A 523 -20.07 -13.77 9.67
N ILE A 524 -21.05 -12.88 9.78
CA ILE A 524 -20.90 -11.46 9.40
C ILE A 524 -19.86 -10.77 10.29
N ARG A 525 -19.94 -10.96 11.62
CA ARG A 525 -18.98 -10.35 12.56
C ARG A 525 -17.55 -10.78 12.26
N ARG A 526 -17.30 -12.08 12.07
CA ARG A 526 -15.97 -12.59 11.70
C ARG A 526 -15.45 -11.94 10.41
N MET A 527 -16.29 -11.79 9.39
CA MET A 527 -15.91 -11.11 8.15
C MET A 527 -15.55 -9.64 8.40
N LEU A 528 -16.35 -8.89 9.18
CA LEU A 528 -16.05 -7.50 9.52
C LEU A 528 -14.76 -7.36 10.34
N ASP A 529 -14.51 -8.29 11.26
CA ASP A 529 -13.27 -8.35 12.06
C ASP A 529 -12.05 -8.59 11.16
N ASP A 530 -12.17 -9.50 10.18
CA ASP A 530 -11.12 -9.75 9.18
C ASP A 530 -10.84 -8.53 8.32
N VAL A 531 -11.87 -7.76 7.95
CA VAL A 531 -11.70 -6.49 7.22
C VAL A 531 -11.00 -5.44 8.09
N ALA A 532 -11.32 -5.38 9.38
CA ALA A 532 -10.64 -4.49 10.32
C ALA A 532 -9.15 -4.83 10.43
N ILE A 533 -8.77 -6.12 10.52
CA ILE A 533 -7.37 -6.55 10.53
C ILE A 533 -6.67 -6.22 9.20
N ALA A 534 -7.34 -6.42 8.06
CA ALA A 534 -6.74 -6.23 6.75
C ALA A 534 -6.48 -4.74 6.41
N TYR A 535 -7.41 -3.84 6.74
CA TYR A 535 -7.38 -2.45 6.27
C TYR A 535 -7.62 -1.39 7.37
N GLY A 536 -7.81 -1.80 8.62
CA GLY A 536 -8.16 -0.94 9.75
C GLY A 536 -9.65 -0.67 9.89
N GLY A 537 -10.49 -1.04 8.91
CA GLY A 537 -11.94 -0.78 8.91
C GLY A 537 -12.52 -0.75 7.50
N PHE A 538 -13.75 -0.27 7.36
CA PHE A 538 -14.42 -0.16 6.05
C PHE A 538 -15.30 1.08 5.89
N ASP A 539 -15.61 1.42 4.64
CA ASP A 539 -16.31 2.65 4.30
C ASP A 539 -17.68 2.38 3.70
N SER A 540 -17.78 1.43 2.78
CA SER A 540 -19.04 1.10 2.11
C SER A 540 -19.27 -0.40 2.01
N ILE A 541 -20.55 -0.81 1.97
CA ILE A 541 -20.94 -2.19 1.70
C ILE A 541 -21.92 -2.22 0.51
N CYS A 542 -21.60 -3.02 -0.49
CA CYS A 542 -22.47 -3.34 -1.62
C CYS A 542 -22.97 -4.78 -1.45
N VAL A 543 -24.25 -4.95 -1.14
CA VAL A 543 -24.88 -6.28 -1.06
C VAL A 543 -25.52 -6.61 -2.39
N THR A 544 -24.86 -7.49 -3.15
CA THR A 544 -25.35 -8.01 -4.44
C THR A 544 -25.92 -9.43 -4.32
N ALA A 545 -25.63 -10.12 -3.22
CA ALA A 545 -26.16 -11.44 -2.93
C ALA A 545 -27.70 -11.44 -2.91
N GLY A 546 -28.28 -12.47 -3.54
CA GLY A 546 -29.71 -12.70 -3.57
C GLY A 546 -30.02 -14.04 -4.22
N ILE A 547 -31.21 -14.57 -3.94
CA ILE A 547 -31.68 -15.84 -4.49
C ILE A 547 -33.04 -15.70 -5.15
N PHE A 548 -33.23 -16.44 -6.24
CA PHE A 548 -34.53 -16.69 -6.85
C PHE A 548 -34.78 -18.20 -6.79
N VAL A 549 -35.83 -18.62 -6.08
CA VAL A 549 -36.29 -20.02 -6.09
C VAL A 549 -37.58 -20.09 -6.91
N PRO A 550 -37.62 -20.85 -8.03
CA PRO A 550 -38.84 -20.99 -8.81
C PRO A 550 -39.91 -21.79 -8.06
N SER A 551 -41.18 -21.46 -8.31
CA SER A 551 -42.29 -22.36 -7.96
C SER A 551 -42.16 -23.70 -8.69
N ASP A 552 -42.78 -24.75 -8.12
CA ASP A 552 -42.91 -26.03 -8.80
C ASP A 552 -43.83 -25.94 -10.04
N THR A 553 -44.00 -27.07 -10.75
CA THR A 553 -44.84 -27.13 -11.96
C THR A 553 -46.31 -26.83 -11.72
N SER A 554 -46.81 -26.92 -10.47
CA SER A 554 -48.16 -26.52 -10.09
C SER A 554 -48.29 -25.02 -9.79
N GLY A 555 -47.15 -24.32 -9.67
CA GLY A 555 -47.08 -22.92 -9.25
C GLY A 555 -47.01 -22.75 -7.73
N HIS A 556 -46.95 -23.83 -6.97
CA HIS A 556 -46.79 -23.81 -5.52
C HIS A 556 -45.33 -23.54 -5.15
N ILE A 557 -45.12 -22.78 -4.06
CA ILE A 557 -43.81 -22.60 -3.44
C ILE A 557 -43.85 -23.17 -2.03
N PRO A 558 -43.02 -24.17 -1.71
CA PRO A 558 -42.95 -24.73 -0.37
C PRO A 558 -42.51 -23.69 0.68
N ASP A 559 -42.98 -23.88 1.91
CA ASP A 559 -42.71 -22.95 3.03
C ASP A 559 -41.20 -22.79 3.31
N ASP A 560 -40.39 -23.85 3.18
CA ASP A 560 -38.95 -23.78 3.36
C ASP A 560 -38.28 -22.89 2.29
N LYS A 561 -38.75 -22.95 1.04
CA LYS A 561 -38.26 -22.11 -0.08
C LYS A 561 -38.70 -20.67 0.06
N TRP A 562 -39.93 -20.45 0.54
CA TRP A 562 -40.41 -19.12 0.91
C TRP A 562 -39.52 -18.51 2.00
N ALA A 563 -39.34 -19.22 3.11
CA ALA A 563 -38.53 -18.79 4.24
C ALA A 563 -37.07 -18.54 3.84
N LEU A 564 -36.47 -19.42 3.03
CA LEU A 564 -35.12 -19.24 2.49
C LEU A 564 -34.99 -17.97 1.65
N THR A 565 -35.97 -17.70 0.77
CA THR A 565 -35.96 -16.53 -0.11
C THR A 565 -35.99 -15.24 0.70
N PHE A 566 -36.85 -15.14 1.71
CA PHE A 566 -36.89 -13.99 2.62
C PHE A 566 -35.65 -13.89 3.50
N GLY A 567 -35.18 -15.01 4.02
CA GLY A 567 -33.99 -15.11 4.88
C GLY A 567 -32.76 -14.52 4.18
N ILE A 568 -32.58 -14.79 2.89
CA ILE A 568 -31.45 -14.26 2.11
C ILE A 568 -31.74 -12.84 1.61
N ASN A 569 -32.85 -12.63 0.90
CA ASN A 569 -33.07 -11.37 0.17
C ASN A 569 -33.39 -10.17 1.09
N VAL A 570 -33.93 -10.41 2.29
CA VAL A 570 -34.38 -9.36 3.21
C VAL A 570 -33.61 -9.44 4.53
N THR A 571 -33.75 -10.56 5.25
CA THR A 571 -33.17 -10.70 6.59
C THR A 571 -31.65 -10.63 6.57
N GLY A 572 -31.00 -11.25 5.58
CA GLY A 572 -29.55 -11.19 5.44
C GLY A 572 -29.02 -9.78 5.21
N SER A 573 -29.68 -8.99 4.35
CA SER A 573 -29.34 -7.58 4.13
C SER A 573 -29.49 -6.75 5.40
N TYR A 574 -30.54 -7.01 6.19
CA TYR A 574 -30.74 -6.38 7.50
C TYR A 574 -29.62 -6.76 8.49
N PHE A 575 -29.26 -8.05 8.58
CA PHE A 575 -28.18 -8.49 9.47
C PHE A 575 -26.84 -7.85 9.10
N VAL A 576 -26.52 -7.74 7.80
CA VAL A 576 -25.32 -7.03 7.34
C VAL A 576 -25.35 -5.57 7.78
N ALA A 577 -26.46 -4.88 7.56
CA ALA A 577 -26.61 -3.46 7.94
C ALA A 577 -26.43 -3.23 9.45
N ASP A 578 -27.11 -4.04 10.26
CA ASP A 578 -27.14 -3.94 11.72
C ASP A 578 -25.78 -4.26 12.37
N GLU A 579 -25.09 -5.31 11.90
CA GLU A 579 -23.73 -5.61 12.38
C GLU A 579 -22.71 -4.56 11.91
N ALA A 580 -22.77 -4.13 10.65
CA ALA A 580 -21.87 -3.13 10.09
C ALA A 580 -22.01 -1.74 10.76
N PHE A 581 -23.21 -1.39 11.22
CA PHE A 581 -23.46 -0.11 11.88
C PHE A 581 -22.69 0.07 13.19
N LYS A 582 -22.37 -1.03 13.88
CA LYS A 582 -21.52 -0.98 15.08
C LYS A 582 -20.13 -0.48 14.71
N THR A 583 -19.53 -1.01 13.65
CA THR A 583 -18.22 -0.59 13.14
C THR A 583 -18.25 0.84 12.57
N TRP A 584 -19.28 1.22 11.81
CA TRP A 584 -19.42 2.61 11.33
C TRP A 584 -19.48 3.61 12.49
N LYS A 585 -20.25 3.32 13.54
CA LYS A 585 -20.31 4.15 14.76
C LYS A 585 -18.95 4.23 15.46
N GLU A 586 -18.27 3.10 15.60
CA GLU A 586 -16.96 3.03 16.23
C GLU A 586 -15.92 3.89 15.48
N GLN A 587 -15.93 3.84 14.15
CA GLN A 587 -15.08 4.68 13.30
C GLN A 587 -15.47 6.16 13.34
N GLY A 588 -16.74 6.49 13.55
CA GLY A 588 -17.25 7.85 13.39
C GLY A 588 -17.08 8.41 11.96
N LEU A 589 -16.87 7.55 10.96
CA LEU A 589 -16.70 7.92 9.56
C LEU A 589 -17.98 7.69 8.78
N LYS A 590 -18.31 8.62 7.88
CA LYS A 590 -19.47 8.48 6.99
C LYS A 590 -19.34 7.27 6.08
N GLY A 591 -20.42 6.51 5.96
CA GLY A 591 -20.47 5.28 5.17
C GLY A 591 -21.61 5.22 4.17
N ASN A 592 -21.59 4.17 3.34
CA ASN A 592 -22.66 3.89 2.37
C ASN A 592 -23.03 2.41 2.39
N LEU A 593 -24.33 2.12 2.34
CA LEU A 593 -24.87 0.78 2.15
C LEU A 593 -25.70 0.77 0.87
N VAL A 594 -25.39 -0.15 -0.05
CA VAL A 594 -26.15 -0.31 -1.30
C VAL A 594 -26.67 -1.74 -1.39
N LEU A 595 -27.99 -1.89 -1.47
CA LEU A 595 -28.66 -3.20 -1.50
C LEU A 595 -29.19 -3.52 -2.91
N THR A 596 -28.99 -4.74 -3.40
CA THR A 596 -29.66 -5.21 -4.63
C THR A 596 -31.12 -5.53 -4.33
N THR A 597 -32.02 -4.77 -4.94
CA THR A 597 -33.45 -5.07 -4.96
C THR A 597 -33.81 -5.74 -6.29
N SER A 598 -34.86 -5.30 -7.01
CA SER A 598 -35.19 -5.76 -8.36
C SER A 598 -36.33 -4.92 -8.95
N ALA A 599 -36.42 -4.82 -10.27
CA ALA A 599 -37.62 -4.34 -10.95
C ALA A 599 -38.89 -5.15 -10.57
N ASN A 600 -38.73 -6.43 -10.22
CA ASN A 600 -39.83 -7.27 -9.71
C ASN A 600 -40.40 -6.82 -8.36
N ALA A 601 -39.74 -5.89 -7.67
CA ALA A 601 -40.33 -5.24 -6.50
C ALA A 601 -41.55 -4.38 -6.86
N ALA A 602 -41.65 -3.91 -8.12
CA ALA A 602 -42.77 -3.14 -8.65
C ALA A 602 -43.63 -3.96 -9.63
N VAL A 603 -43.06 -4.97 -10.29
CA VAL A 603 -43.76 -5.79 -11.29
C VAL A 603 -44.11 -7.17 -10.73
N ALA A 604 -45.40 -7.48 -10.66
CA ALA A 604 -45.89 -8.81 -10.26
C ALA A 604 -46.00 -9.75 -11.47
N LYS A 605 -45.48 -10.98 -11.34
CA LYS A 605 -45.55 -12.01 -12.40
C LYS A 605 -45.90 -13.39 -11.81
N LYS A 606 -46.53 -14.24 -12.63
CA LYS A 606 -46.82 -15.63 -12.24
C LYS A 606 -45.52 -16.44 -12.14
N GLY A 607 -45.33 -17.15 -11.02
CA GLY A 607 -44.19 -18.05 -10.78
C GLY A 607 -43.00 -17.42 -10.07
N SER A 608 -43.12 -16.18 -9.59
CA SER A 608 -42.08 -15.46 -8.86
C SER A 608 -42.54 -14.93 -7.49
N LEU A 609 -43.62 -15.49 -6.94
CA LEU A 609 -44.32 -14.96 -5.76
C LEU A 609 -43.38 -14.62 -4.59
N ALA A 610 -42.62 -15.58 -4.07
CA ALA A 610 -41.70 -15.34 -2.95
C ALA A 610 -40.61 -14.32 -3.29
N TYR A 611 -40.08 -14.37 -4.51
CA TYR A 611 -39.03 -13.46 -4.95
C TYR A 611 -39.54 -12.02 -5.04
N ASP A 612 -40.65 -11.80 -5.75
CA ASP A 612 -41.25 -10.49 -5.98
C ASP A 612 -41.63 -9.84 -4.65
N THR A 613 -42.29 -10.59 -3.75
CA THR A 613 -42.61 -10.09 -2.41
C THR A 613 -41.36 -9.79 -1.59
N SER A 614 -40.32 -10.65 -1.63
CA SER A 614 -39.07 -10.39 -0.93
C SER A 614 -38.35 -9.14 -1.43
N LYS A 615 -38.39 -8.86 -2.75
CA LYS A 615 -37.76 -7.67 -3.33
C LYS A 615 -38.58 -6.39 -3.09
N ALA A 616 -39.90 -6.48 -3.00
CA ALA A 616 -40.74 -5.40 -2.51
C ALA A 616 -40.43 -5.07 -1.04
N ALA A 617 -40.27 -6.09 -0.19
CA ALA A 617 -39.83 -5.92 1.19
C ALA A 617 -38.41 -5.31 1.27
N ALA A 618 -37.48 -5.75 0.43
CA ALA A 618 -36.13 -5.18 0.36
C ALA A 618 -36.14 -3.69 -0.07
N ASN A 619 -37.02 -3.29 -0.99
CA ASN A 619 -37.23 -1.89 -1.36
C ASN A 619 -37.67 -1.04 -0.15
N HIS A 620 -38.55 -1.57 0.70
CA HIS A 620 -38.97 -0.86 1.90
C HIS A 620 -37.86 -0.87 2.98
N LEU A 621 -37.14 -1.99 3.13
CA LEU A 621 -35.97 -2.11 4.01
C LEU A 621 -34.91 -1.04 3.72
N VAL A 622 -34.62 -0.74 2.44
CA VAL A 622 -33.71 0.35 2.06
C VAL A 622 -34.13 1.69 2.68
N ARG A 623 -35.44 2.00 2.69
CA ARG A 623 -35.97 3.26 3.22
C ARG A 623 -35.89 3.30 4.74
N GLU A 624 -36.28 2.20 5.40
CA GLU A 624 -36.21 2.09 6.86
C GLU A 624 -34.76 2.17 7.35
N LEU A 625 -33.83 1.46 6.72
CA LEU A 625 -32.40 1.55 7.05
C LEU A 625 -31.82 2.94 6.75
N ALA A 626 -32.28 3.63 5.70
CA ALA A 626 -31.84 4.99 5.42
C ALA A 626 -32.23 5.97 6.54
N ILE A 627 -33.35 5.74 7.21
CA ILE A 627 -33.80 6.52 8.37
C ILE A 627 -32.99 6.11 9.61
N GLU A 628 -32.90 4.80 9.88
CA GLU A 628 -32.29 4.27 11.11
C GLU A 628 -30.77 4.54 11.19
N LEU A 629 -30.06 4.46 10.06
CA LEU A 629 -28.60 4.63 10.03
C LEU A 629 -28.16 6.09 9.79
N ALA A 630 -29.11 7.01 9.60
CA ALA A 630 -28.83 8.43 9.48
C ALA A 630 -28.39 9.04 10.83
N PRO A 631 -27.57 10.12 10.81
CA PRO A 631 -26.99 10.80 9.64
C PRO A 631 -25.67 10.16 9.16
N LEU A 632 -25.24 9.06 9.75
CA LEU A 632 -23.89 8.52 9.56
C LEU A 632 -23.73 7.74 8.25
N VAL A 633 -24.77 6.99 7.86
CA VAL A 633 -24.72 6.10 6.69
C VAL A 633 -25.84 6.45 5.72
N ARG A 634 -25.51 6.53 4.42
CA ARG A 634 -26.52 6.59 3.36
C ARG A 634 -26.88 5.18 2.92
N VAL A 635 -28.17 4.90 2.78
CA VAL A 635 -28.65 3.59 2.33
C VAL A 635 -29.46 3.77 1.07
N ASN A 636 -29.08 3.09 -0.01
CA ASN A 636 -29.81 3.13 -1.28
C ASN A 636 -29.93 1.72 -1.87
N GLY A 637 -30.78 1.57 -2.88
CA GLY A 637 -30.97 0.31 -3.60
C GLY A 637 -30.63 0.43 -5.07
N VAL A 638 -30.10 -0.64 -5.66
CA VAL A 638 -30.05 -0.84 -7.11
C VAL A 638 -31.10 -1.88 -7.47
N ALA A 639 -31.94 -1.59 -8.45
CA ALA A 639 -33.01 -2.46 -8.91
C ALA A 639 -32.72 -2.94 -10.35
N PRO A 640 -32.05 -4.09 -10.52
CA PRO A 640 -31.86 -4.70 -11.82
C PRO A 640 -33.18 -5.24 -12.39
N ALA A 641 -33.30 -5.24 -13.72
CA ALA A 641 -34.17 -6.16 -14.42
C ALA A 641 -33.44 -7.47 -14.75
N THR A 642 -33.67 -8.05 -15.92
CA THR A 642 -33.09 -9.37 -16.25
C THR A 642 -31.66 -9.22 -16.73
N VAL A 643 -30.70 -9.61 -15.88
CA VAL A 643 -29.27 -9.70 -16.21
C VAL A 643 -28.89 -11.18 -16.34
N VAL A 644 -28.71 -11.63 -17.58
CA VAL A 644 -28.44 -13.05 -17.88
C VAL A 644 -26.93 -13.34 -17.86
N GLN A 645 -26.12 -12.43 -18.40
CA GLN A 645 -24.67 -12.59 -18.53
C GLN A 645 -24.01 -12.80 -17.16
N GLY A 646 -23.23 -13.89 -17.03
CA GLY A 646 -22.43 -14.19 -15.84
C GLY A 646 -23.23 -14.45 -14.55
N SER A 647 -24.56 -14.57 -14.64
CA SER A 647 -25.44 -14.73 -13.49
C SER A 647 -25.54 -16.19 -13.06
N ALA A 648 -25.21 -16.48 -11.80
CA ALA A 648 -25.45 -17.80 -11.20
C ALA A 648 -26.94 -18.18 -11.17
N MET A 649 -27.85 -17.22 -11.31
CA MET A 649 -29.28 -17.48 -11.44
C MET A 649 -29.66 -18.06 -12.81
N PHE A 650 -28.84 -17.92 -13.84
CA PHE A 650 -29.10 -18.40 -15.21
C PHE A 650 -28.07 -19.46 -15.64
N PRO A 651 -28.01 -20.62 -14.97
CA PRO A 651 -27.20 -21.74 -15.47
C PRO A 651 -27.72 -22.19 -16.83
N ARG A 652 -26.87 -22.86 -17.62
CA ARG A 652 -27.17 -23.29 -19.01
C ARG A 652 -28.55 -23.95 -19.13
N ASP A 653 -28.87 -24.92 -18.27
CA ASP A 653 -30.13 -25.66 -18.34
C ASP A 653 -31.35 -24.75 -18.12
N ARG A 654 -31.24 -23.74 -17.26
CA ARG A 654 -32.29 -22.74 -17.06
C ARG A 654 -32.39 -21.80 -18.26
N VAL A 655 -31.27 -21.42 -18.89
CA VAL A 655 -31.27 -20.61 -20.11
C VAL A 655 -32.01 -21.37 -21.22
N ILE A 656 -31.65 -22.64 -21.45
CA ILE A 656 -32.32 -23.54 -22.39
C ILE A 656 -33.83 -23.65 -22.09
N GLY A 657 -34.20 -23.92 -20.82
CA GLY A 657 -35.60 -23.98 -20.41
C GLY A 657 -36.36 -22.67 -20.64
N SER A 658 -35.68 -21.53 -20.50
CA SER A 658 -36.27 -20.21 -20.78
C SER A 658 -36.44 -19.97 -22.28
N LEU A 659 -35.44 -20.31 -23.09
CA LEU A 659 -35.51 -20.23 -24.55
C LEU A 659 -36.67 -21.07 -25.09
N ALA A 660 -36.81 -22.31 -24.60
CA ALA A 660 -37.93 -23.20 -24.92
C ALA A 660 -39.28 -22.60 -24.51
N LYS A 661 -39.39 -22.07 -23.28
CA LYS A 661 -40.60 -21.44 -22.76
C LYS A 661 -41.06 -20.24 -23.60
N TYR A 662 -40.13 -19.46 -24.13
CA TYR A 662 -40.40 -18.28 -24.95
C TYR A 662 -40.39 -18.55 -26.46
N ALA A 663 -40.26 -19.82 -26.88
CA ALA A 663 -40.17 -20.23 -28.28
C ALA A 663 -39.06 -19.49 -29.06
N ILE A 664 -37.92 -19.23 -28.40
CA ILE A 664 -36.74 -18.61 -29.02
C ILE A 664 -35.90 -19.73 -29.67
N PRO A 665 -35.54 -19.65 -30.97
CA PRO A 665 -34.77 -20.71 -31.63
C PRO A 665 -33.38 -20.95 -31.03
N TYR A 666 -33.09 -22.21 -30.69
CA TYR A 666 -31.77 -22.67 -30.26
C TYR A 666 -31.53 -24.13 -30.65
N THR A 667 -30.26 -24.56 -30.68
CA THR A 667 -29.86 -25.97 -30.71
C THR A 667 -29.07 -26.36 -29.47
N ASP A 668 -29.14 -27.64 -29.06
CA ASP A 668 -28.54 -28.11 -27.80
C ASP A 668 -27.00 -28.04 -27.79
N ASP A 669 -26.38 -28.01 -28.97
CA ASP A 669 -24.93 -27.92 -29.19
C ASP A 669 -24.41 -26.47 -29.22
N GLU A 670 -25.29 -25.45 -29.21
CA GLU A 670 -24.88 -24.05 -29.18
C GLU A 670 -24.05 -23.72 -27.92
N ALA A 671 -23.01 -22.90 -28.10
CA ALA A 671 -22.21 -22.40 -26.98
C ALA A 671 -23.08 -21.63 -25.98
N THR A 672 -22.82 -21.82 -24.68
CA THR A 672 -23.62 -21.20 -23.59
C THR A 672 -23.70 -19.67 -23.73
N GLU A 673 -22.62 -19.02 -24.16
CA GLU A 673 -22.60 -17.58 -24.38
C GLU A 673 -23.59 -17.14 -25.46
N SER A 674 -23.72 -17.90 -26.55
CA SER A 674 -24.68 -17.62 -27.61
C SER A 674 -26.13 -17.72 -27.11
N LEU A 675 -26.43 -18.79 -26.35
CA LEU A 675 -27.74 -18.98 -25.73
C LEU A 675 -28.09 -17.84 -24.75
N VAL A 676 -27.11 -17.43 -23.95
CA VAL A 676 -27.21 -16.29 -23.03
C VAL A 676 -27.50 -15.00 -23.79
N SER A 677 -26.78 -14.73 -24.89
CA SER A 677 -26.99 -13.54 -25.72
C SER A 677 -28.40 -13.52 -26.33
N LYS A 678 -28.88 -14.65 -26.85
CA LYS A 678 -30.26 -14.76 -27.40
C LYS A 678 -31.30 -14.46 -26.33
N LEU A 679 -31.16 -15.06 -25.15
CA LEU A 679 -32.09 -14.83 -24.05
C LEU A 679 -32.03 -13.38 -23.55
N ALA A 680 -30.83 -12.80 -23.45
CA ALA A 680 -30.64 -11.41 -23.05
C ALA A 680 -31.28 -10.43 -24.05
N GLN A 681 -31.13 -10.67 -25.36
CA GLN A 681 -31.76 -9.85 -26.40
C GLN A 681 -33.29 -9.95 -26.33
N PHE A 682 -33.86 -11.14 -26.13
CA PHE A 682 -35.30 -11.29 -25.95
C PHE A 682 -35.85 -10.43 -24.80
N TYR A 683 -35.14 -10.38 -23.67
CA TYR A 683 -35.54 -9.51 -22.56
C TYR A 683 -35.35 -8.03 -22.90
N ALA A 684 -34.26 -7.68 -23.60
CA ALA A 684 -33.99 -6.32 -24.06
C ALA A 684 -35.09 -5.79 -25.00
N ASP A 685 -35.61 -6.61 -25.90
CA ASP A 685 -36.66 -6.22 -26.85
C ASP A 685 -37.97 -5.80 -26.17
N ARG A 686 -38.12 -6.10 -24.87
CA ARG A 686 -39.28 -5.73 -24.04
C ARG A 686 -39.06 -4.45 -23.23
N THR A 687 -37.86 -3.92 -23.19
CA THR A 687 -37.53 -2.65 -22.54
C THR A 687 -37.62 -1.50 -23.54
N LEU A 688 -37.49 -0.25 -23.08
CA LEU A 688 -37.57 0.93 -23.96
C LEU A 688 -36.25 1.17 -24.72
N THR A 689 -35.10 0.82 -24.15
CA THR A 689 -33.79 1.01 -24.79
C THR A 689 -33.46 -0.06 -25.84
N LYS A 690 -34.16 -1.21 -25.82
CA LYS A 690 -33.92 -2.35 -26.72
C LYS A 690 -32.48 -2.90 -26.66
N ALA A 691 -31.76 -2.58 -25.59
CA ALA A 691 -30.37 -2.99 -25.37
C ALA A 691 -30.28 -3.97 -24.19
N PRO A 692 -29.51 -5.07 -24.32
CA PRO A 692 -29.25 -5.97 -23.21
C PRO A 692 -28.63 -5.25 -22.01
N ILE A 693 -29.07 -5.63 -20.83
CA ILE A 693 -28.55 -5.09 -19.57
C ILE A 693 -27.47 -6.05 -19.06
N THR A 694 -26.30 -5.50 -18.79
CA THR A 694 -25.11 -6.26 -18.38
C THR A 694 -24.81 -6.05 -16.90
N PRO A 695 -23.96 -6.92 -16.29
CA PRO A 695 -23.42 -6.66 -14.96
C PRO A 695 -22.69 -5.30 -14.85
N ALA A 696 -22.04 -4.84 -15.92
CA ALA A 696 -21.31 -3.58 -15.94
C ALA A 696 -22.24 -2.37 -15.79
N ASP A 697 -23.42 -2.42 -16.42
CA ASP A 697 -24.45 -1.38 -16.27
C ASP A 697 -24.92 -1.26 -14.81
N GLN A 698 -25.05 -2.39 -14.11
CA GLN A 698 -25.40 -2.40 -12.68
C GLN A 698 -24.25 -1.87 -11.81
N ALA A 699 -23.02 -2.26 -12.12
CA ALA A 699 -21.82 -1.83 -11.41
C ALA A 699 -21.63 -0.31 -11.45
N GLU A 700 -22.00 0.37 -12.54
CA GLU A 700 -21.99 1.84 -12.60
C GLU A 700 -22.97 2.47 -11.60
N ALA A 701 -24.17 1.91 -11.42
CA ALA A 701 -25.12 2.41 -10.41
C ALA A 701 -24.58 2.22 -8.98
N TYR A 702 -23.96 1.07 -8.71
CA TYR A 702 -23.25 0.83 -7.45
C TYR A 702 -22.16 1.87 -7.20
N PHE A 703 -21.29 2.09 -8.20
CA PHE A 703 -20.25 3.11 -8.17
C PHE A 703 -20.82 4.49 -7.81
N LEU A 704 -21.83 4.97 -8.55
CA LEU A 704 -22.44 6.29 -8.30
C LEU A 704 -23.02 6.42 -6.89
N LEU A 705 -23.60 5.34 -6.34
CA LEU A 705 -24.22 5.35 -5.02
C LEU A 705 -23.20 5.33 -3.88
N VAL A 706 -22.04 4.69 -4.06
CA VAL A 706 -20.97 4.69 -3.04
C VAL A 706 -20.05 5.90 -3.13
N THR A 707 -20.03 6.64 -4.24
CA THR A 707 -19.24 7.88 -4.34
C THR A 707 -19.96 9.10 -3.77
N GLN A 708 -19.27 10.24 -3.75
CA GLN A 708 -19.83 11.52 -3.30
C GLN A 708 -20.69 12.22 -4.37
N ARG A 709 -20.79 11.68 -5.60
CA ARG A 709 -21.62 12.25 -6.67
C ARG A 709 -23.10 12.33 -6.28
N LEU A 710 -23.56 11.37 -5.47
CA LEU A 710 -24.91 11.30 -4.91
C LEU A 710 -24.91 11.49 -3.38
N SER A 711 -24.02 12.35 -2.86
CA SER A 711 -23.84 12.58 -1.41
C SER A 711 -25.08 13.09 -0.66
N LYS A 712 -26.11 13.55 -1.39
CA LYS A 712 -27.40 14.01 -0.85
C LYS A 712 -28.55 13.03 -1.12
N THR A 713 -28.25 11.83 -1.59
CA THR A 713 -29.23 10.79 -1.92
C THR A 713 -29.15 9.65 -0.91
N THR A 714 -30.26 9.38 -0.22
CA THR A 714 -30.48 8.23 0.68
C THR A 714 -31.95 7.82 0.61
N GLY A 715 -32.25 6.55 0.88
CA GLY A 715 -33.58 5.95 0.82
C GLY A 715 -34.11 5.74 -0.61
N GLN A 716 -33.28 5.89 -1.64
CA GLN A 716 -33.71 5.83 -3.04
C GLN A 716 -33.38 4.49 -3.68
N ILE A 717 -34.18 4.13 -4.69
CA ILE A 717 -33.98 2.94 -5.53
C ILE A 717 -33.64 3.42 -6.94
N VAL A 718 -32.45 3.08 -7.41
CA VAL A 718 -32.01 3.36 -8.78
C VAL A 718 -32.31 2.14 -9.64
N THR A 719 -33.18 2.30 -10.64
CA THR A 719 -33.46 1.25 -11.62
C THR A 719 -32.41 1.25 -12.72
N VAL A 720 -31.93 0.06 -13.06
CA VAL A 720 -31.08 -0.18 -14.23
C VAL A 720 -31.71 -1.32 -15.01
N ASP A 721 -32.77 -0.97 -15.75
CA ASP A 721 -33.73 -1.92 -16.31
C ASP A 721 -34.04 -1.72 -17.80
N GLY A 722 -33.28 -0.86 -18.48
CA GLY A 722 -33.50 -0.52 -19.89
C GLY A 722 -34.81 0.25 -20.14
N GLY A 723 -35.41 0.83 -19.09
CA GLY A 723 -36.72 1.46 -19.16
C GLY A 723 -37.85 0.44 -19.18
N LEU A 724 -37.85 -0.52 -18.26
CA LEU A 724 -38.98 -1.44 -18.11
C LEU A 724 -40.20 -0.68 -17.57
N HIS A 725 -41.05 -0.18 -18.47
CA HIS A 725 -42.17 0.71 -18.12
C HIS A 725 -43.16 0.14 -17.10
N GLU A 726 -43.31 -1.20 -17.04
CA GLU A 726 -44.10 -1.90 -16.02
C GLU A 726 -43.55 -1.65 -14.59
N ALA A 727 -42.26 -1.37 -14.45
CA ALA A 727 -41.54 -1.20 -13.20
C ALA A 727 -41.36 0.28 -12.78
N PHE A 728 -41.94 1.23 -13.51
CA PHE A 728 -41.83 2.65 -13.17
C PHE A 728 -42.43 2.91 -11.79
N LEU A 729 -41.57 3.35 -10.87
CA LEU A 729 -41.96 3.75 -9.53
C LEU A 729 -42.80 5.04 -9.63
N ARG A 730 -43.95 5.06 -8.95
CA ARG A 730 -44.90 6.18 -8.93
C ARG A 730 -44.99 6.80 -7.56
#